data_AF-A0A354WQ48-F1
#
_entry.id   AF-A0A354WQ48-F1
#
_cell.length_a   1.000
_cell.length_b   1.000
_cell.length_c   1.000
_cell.angle_alpha   90.00
_cell.angle_beta   90.00
_cell.angle_gamma   90.00
#
_symmetry.space_group_name_H-M   'P 1'
#
loop_
_entity.id
_entity.type
_entity.pdbx_description
1 polymer ?
#
loop_
_entity_poly.entity_id
_entity_poly.type
_entity_poly.pdbx_seq_one_letter_code
_entity_poly.pdbx_strand_id
1 'polypeptide(L)'
;MLCQFDKLLYPRMADASTVGYMIAVYRPLEILHDGSGNAMSQFKAVGYCLPITEKVRFRLNGHWVRHPKHGLQFEVESYEEVISHTREGIIGYLASGQIKGVGRKIAEKIYDSFGQDTLEILDQEPEKLMAIRGISKKRLRMICDSYLATRGARDVIAFLTPHGVTANRAIKIYREYGKDTLDIIRKHPYQLVEMAGIAFKTADKLAMRLGLPAVSPERVDEALMYAIAEGEAEGHMCLEKHDFLRRALRLLETPEITEEMAAARAFQLVQADRLVCYDHYIYRTATATVENNIAFHIAQQVKTTAEPYENLDHAILGEERKLRITLAPEQREAVKMALSTKFCVITGGPGTGKTAVQRAILDLYQEKYPEAQIICCAPTGQAAQRMKESSGLPASTIHKALCIKANPDDTLTEGIMLNADLILVDEVSMMDAFLAERLFAAIPPHARLILVGDADQLPSVGPGAVLKDIINSGVVPVVRLDHVFRQSAGSRIATNARLIKHGNLSMEYGPDFMFFDSKDLAVSADIIETLYIQEVQKFGVDGTAFLTPFRRKTETSVDAMNARLQALVNPSAPGKAEAVSGQLRFRLGDKVMQIKNYEQVNNGDVGYITSITGPENEATVEIDFGDGRIMKYENDQLRMLDLGYASTVHKSQGAQYKSVILNLQCAHAIMLMRAIVYTAITRARLRLTIVGERKALCRAIRNTKADQRGTRLAQRIQDFIE
;
A
#
# COMPACT_ATOMS: atom_id res chain seq x y z
N MET A 1 6.19 -43.60 -12.48
CA MET A 1 4.93 -44.33 -12.64
C MET A 1 4.11 -43.77 -13.79
N LEU A 2 3.91 -44.50 -14.88
CA LEU A 2 3.07 -44.05 -15.99
C LEU A 2 1.57 -44.27 -15.67
N CYS A 3 0.76 -43.22 -15.77
CA CYS A 3 -0.66 -43.28 -15.42
C CYS A 3 -1.51 -42.24 -16.17
N GLN A 4 -2.82 -42.35 -16.02
CA GLN A 4 -3.81 -41.40 -16.53
C GLN A 4 -4.74 -40.96 -15.40
N PHE A 5 -5.12 -39.68 -15.38
CA PHE A 5 -6.05 -39.16 -14.39
C PHE A 5 -7.42 -39.85 -14.52
N ASP A 6 -8.04 -40.18 -13.38
CA ASP A 6 -9.37 -40.79 -13.31
C ASP A 6 -10.39 -39.86 -12.65
N LYS A 7 -10.11 -39.40 -11.43
CA LYS A 7 -11.02 -38.51 -10.68
C LYS A 7 -10.31 -37.71 -9.59
N LEU A 8 -10.83 -36.53 -9.30
CA LEU A 8 -10.36 -35.69 -8.20
C LEU A 8 -11.22 -35.94 -6.95
N LEU A 9 -10.57 -36.13 -5.80
CA LEU A 9 -11.23 -36.31 -4.51
C LEU A 9 -11.20 -35.02 -3.67
N TYR A 10 -10.15 -34.21 -3.79
CA TYR A 10 -10.02 -32.93 -3.11
C TYR A 10 -9.15 -31.96 -3.92
N PRO A 11 -9.53 -30.67 -4.03
CA PRO A 11 -10.80 -30.07 -3.56
C PRO A 11 -12.02 -30.51 -4.39
N ARG A 12 -13.25 -30.30 -3.88
CA ARG A 12 -14.50 -30.75 -4.53
C ARG A 12 -14.75 -30.09 -5.90
N MET A 13 -14.15 -28.94 -6.14
CA MET A 13 -14.11 -28.28 -7.44
C MET A 13 -12.69 -27.79 -7.67
N ALA A 14 -12.10 -28.19 -8.80
CA ALA A 14 -10.83 -27.69 -9.30
C ALA A 14 -10.87 -27.69 -10.83
N ASP A 15 -10.15 -26.74 -11.41
CA ASP A 15 -9.77 -26.75 -12.81
C ASP A 15 -8.25 -26.99 -12.94
N ALA A 16 -7.75 -27.09 -14.17
CA ALA A 16 -6.32 -27.29 -14.42
C ALA A 16 -5.43 -26.10 -13.99
N SER A 17 -6.03 -24.96 -13.63
CA SER A 17 -5.32 -23.80 -13.05
C SER A 17 -5.39 -23.75 -11.53
N THR A 18 -6.00 -24.76 -10.90
CA THR A 18 -6.12 -24.82 -9.44
C THR A 18 -4.76 -25.14 -8.84
N VAL A 19 -4.26 -24.22 -8.02
CA VAL A 19 -2.95 -24.33 -7.38
C VAL A 19 -3.16 -24.59 -5.90
N GLY A 20 -2.93 -25.83 -5.45
CA GLY A 20 -3.14 -26.25 -4.07
C GLY A 20 -2.86 -27.73 -3.84
N TYR A 21 -3.00 -28.17 -2.58
CA TYR A 21 -2.91 -29.59 -2.22
C TYR A 21 -4.11 -30.34 -2.77
N MET A 22 -3.85 -31.46 -3.42
CA MET A 22 -4.84 -32.26 -4.10
C MET A 22 -4.75 -33.72 -3.68
N ILE A 23 -5.91 -34.37 -3.74
CA ILE A 23 -6.01 -35.81 -3.62
C ILE A 23 -6.74 -36.27 -4.87
N ALA A 24 -6.05 -37.02 -5.73
CA ALA A 24 -6.59 -37.49 -7.00
C ALA A 24 -6.40 -39.00 -7.14
N VAL A 25 -7.22 -39.63 -7.97
CA VAL A 25 -7.12 -41.04 -8.33
C VAL A 25 -6.62 -41.13 -9.75
N TYR A 26 -5.68 -42.04 -9.96
CA TYR A 26 -5.06 -42.30 -11.25
C TYR A 26 -5.21 -43.78 -11.60
N ARG A 27 -5.36 -44.06 -12.90
CA ARG A 27 -5.26 -45.40 -13.47
C ARG A 27 -3.82 -45.62 -13.93
N PRO A 28 -3.12 -46.64 -13.42
CA PRO A 28 -1.79 -46.94 -13.92
C PRO A 28 -1.87 -47.50 -15.35
N LEU A 29 -0.90 -47.14 -16.17
CA LEU A 29 -0.72 -47.66 -17.54
C LEU A 29 0.42 -48.69 -17.61
N GLU A 30 0.95 -49.05 -16.46
CA GLU A 30 1.95 -50.08 -16.22
C GLU A 30 1.42 -51.06 -15.14
N ILE A 31 1.94 -52.28 -15.11
CA ILE A 31 1.50 -53.29 -14.15
C ILE A 31 2.01 -52.89 -12.77
N LEU A 32 1.10 -52.52 -11.87
CA LEU A 32 1.36 -52.24 -10.46
C LEU A 32 0.68 -53.28 -9.60
N HIS A 33 1.39 -53.82 -8.61
CA HIS A 33 0.84 -54.77 -7.66
C HIS A 33 0.60 -54.10 -6.31
N ASP A 34 -0.49 -54.48 -5.63
CA ASP A 34 -0.73 -54.10 -4.24
C ASP A 34 0.16 -54.91 -3.26
N GLY A 35 0.08 -54.60 -1.96
CA GLY A 35 0.84 -55.32 -0.92
C GLY A 35 0.49 -56.82 -0.78
N SER A 36 -0.51 -57.30 -1.50
CA SER A 36 -0.95 -58.70 -1.56
C SER A 36 -0.62 -59.36 -2.91
N GLY A 37 0.06 -58.65 -3.82
CA GLY A 37 0.48 -59.16 -5.13
C GLY A 37 -0.57 -59.05 -6.24
N ASN A 38 -1.71 -58.39 -6.02
CA ASN A 38 -2.76 -58.24 -7.03
C ASN A 38 -2.53 -56.99 -7.90
N ALA A 39 -2.83 -57.09 -9.18
CA ALA A 39 -2.76 -55.95 -10.09
C ALA A 39 -3.74 -54.84 -9.69
N MET A 40 -3.22 -53.63 -9.51
CA MET A 40 -3.98 -52.44 -9.14
C MET A 40 -4.60 -51.78 -10.37
N SER A 41 -5.92 -51.62 -10.37
CA SER A 41 -6.64 -50.90 -11.43
C SER A 41 -6.64 -49.38 -11.24
N GLN A 42 -6.45 -48.91 -9.99
CA GLN A 42 -6.40 -47.51 -9.61
C GLN A 42 -5.53 -47.31 -8.37
N PHE A 43 -4.94 -46.13 -8.22
CA PHE A 43 -4.28 -45.70 -6.99
C PHE A 43 -4.60 -44.25 -6.63
N LYS A 44 -4.50 -43.93 -5.33
CA LYS A 44 -4.64 -42.56 -4.83
C LYS A 44 -3.28 -41.88 -4.83
N ALA A 45 -3.19 -40.74 -5.49
CA ALA A 45 -2.04 -39.87 -5.42
C ALA A 45 -2.37 -38.59 -4.64
N VAL A 46 -1.39 -38.11 -3.89
CA VAL A 46 -1.48 -36.87 -3.10
C VAL A 46 -0.30 -35.97 -3.43
N GLY A 47 -0.51 -34.66 -3.40
CA GLY A 47 0.54 -33.71 -3.73
C GLY A 47 -0.02 -32.36 -4.13
N TYR A 48 0.85 -31.43 -4.51
CA TYR A 48 0.47 -30.10 -4.96
C TYR A 48 0.39 -30.04 -6.48
N CYS A 49 -0.62 -29.34 -7.01
CA CYS A 49 -0.80 -29.14 -8.45
C CYS A 49 -0.89 -30.45 -9.25
N LEU A 50 -1.56 -31.47 -8.70
CA LEU A 50 -1.69 -32.75 -9.37
C LEU A 50 -2.41 -32.62 -10.72
N PRO A 51 -2.03 -33.42 -11.74
CA PRO A 51 -2.61 -33.28 -13.06
C PRO A 51 -4.02 -33.88 -13.12
N ILE A 52 -5.04 -33.07 -13.42
CA ILE A 52 -6.46 -33.50 -13.43
C ILE A 52 -7.09 -33.63 -14.82
N THR A 53 -6.28 -33.79 -15.87
CA THR A 53 -6.77 -33.81 -17.25
C THR A 53 -6.89 -35.23 -17.79
N GLU A 54 -8.10 -35.61 -18.20
CA GLU A 54 -8.42 -36.96 -18.69
C GLU A 54 -7.74 -37.31 -20.02
N LYS A 55 -7.28 -36.34 -20.80
CA LYS A 55 -6.77 -36.53 -22.18
C LYS A 55 -5.26 -36.67 -22.31
N VAL A 56 -4.52 -36.62 -21.20
CA VAL A 56 -3.05 -36.61 -21.19
C VAL A 56 -2.55 -37.75 -20.30
N ARG A 57 -1.41 -38.34 -20.68
CA ARG A 57 -0.72 -39.35 -19.87
C ARG A 57 0.35 -38.67 -19.04
N PHE A 58 0.57 -39.16 -17.82
CA PHE A 58 1.52 -38.57 -16.88
C PHE A 58 2.50 -39.63 -16.40
N ARG A 59 3.75 -39.24 -16.24
CA ARG A 59 4.75 -40.01 -15.49
C ARG A 59 4.90 -39.35 -14.13
N LEU A 60 4.31 -39.94 -13.09
CA LEU A 60 4.45 -39.47 -11.72
C LEU A 60 5.74 -40.02 -11.09
N ASN A 61 6.49 -39.16 -10.40
CA ASN A 61 7.64 -39.50 -9.59
C ASN A 61 7.33 -39.16 -8.13
N GLY A 62 7.77 -40.00 -7.20
CA GLY A 62 7.44 -39.88 -5.80
C GLY A 62 7.54 -41.21 -5.08
N HIS A 63 6.94 -41.30 -3.91
CA HIS A 63 7.06 -42.48 -3.04
C HIS A 63 5.72 -42.86 -2.39
N TRP A 64 5.61 -44.11 -1.97
CA TRP A 64 4.41 -44.62 -1.32
C TRP A 64 4.43 -44.30 0.18
N VAL A 65 3.35 -43.73 0.69
CA VAL A 65 3.18 -43.36 2.10
C VAL A 65 1.89 -43.98 2.65
N ARG A 66 1.91 -44.43 3.90
CA ARG A 66 0.73 -45.01 4.57
C ARG A 66 0.12 -44.00 5.53
N HIS A 67 -1.00 -43.39 5.16
CA HIS A 67 -1.69 -42.41 5.97
C HIS A 67 -2.60 -43.09 7.03
N PRO A 68 -2.56 -42.68 8.32
CA PRO A 68 -3.28 -43.34 9.41
C PRO A 68 -4.79 -43.50 9.19
N LYS A 69 -5.43 -42.51 8.53
CA LYS A 69 -6.88 -42.50 8.25
C LYS A 69 -7.25 -42.85 6.81
N HIS A 70 -6.31 -42.80 5.87
CA HIS A 70 -6.63 -42.84 4.43
C HIS A 70 -5.95 -43.98 3.66
N GLY A 71 -5.14 -44.79 4.35
CA GLY A 71 -4.49 -45.96 3.78
C GLY A 71 -3.26 -45.61 2.95
N LEU A 72 -2.90 -46.51 2.03
CA LEU A 72 -1.76 -46.34 1.13
C LEU A 72 -2.04 -45.26 0.08
N GLN A 73 -1.13 -44.30 -0.07
CA GLN A 73 -1.21 -43.19 -1.01
C GLN A 73 0.16 -43.01 -1.67
N PHE A 74 0.16 -42.58 -2.94
CA PHE A 74 1.37 -42.22 -3.66
C PHE A 74 1.59 -40.71 -3.49
N GLU A 75 2.60 -40.32 -2.72
CA GLU A 75 2.97 -38.92 -2.55
C GLU A 75 3.82 -38.48 -3.75
N VAL A 76 3.25 -37.57 -4.56
CA VAL A 76 3.85 -37.12 -5.81
C VAL A 76 4.81 -35.97 -5.51
N GLU A 77 6.08 -36.17 -5.86
CA GLU A 77 7.13 -35.16 -5.77
C GLU A 77 7.24 -34.33 -7.05
N SER A 78 7.17 -35.02 -8.20
CA SER A 78 7.16 -34.39 -9.52
C SER A 78 6.38 -35.24 -10.51
N TYR A 79 6.05 -34.66 -11.66
CA TYR A 79 5.48 -35.43 -12.76
C TYR A 79 5.80 -34.80 -14.11
N GLU A 80 5.97 -35.65 -15.10
CA GLU A 80 6.13 -35.25 -16.49
C GLU A 80 4.84 -35.52 -17.25
N GLU A 81 4.44 -34.58 -18.08
CA GLU A 81 3.39 -34.83 -19.06
C GLU A 81 4.01 -35.61 -20.22
N VAL A 82 3.49 -36.81 -20.46
CA VAL A 82 3.89 -37.63 -21.59
C VAL A 82 3.05 -37.19 -22.78
N ILE A 83 3.52 -36.14 -23.44
CA ILE A 83 2.93 -35.64 -24.68
C ILE A 83 3.49 -36.49 -25.83
N SER A 84 2.60 -37.11 -26.61
CA SER A 84 3.01 -37.72 -27.87
C SER A 84 3.53 -36.61 -28.80
N HIS A 85 4.76 -36.72 -29.30
CA HIS A 85 5.35 -35.81 -30.30
C HIS A 85 4.68 -35.93 -31.69
N THR A 86 3.40 -36.25 -31.71
CA THR A 86 2.57 -36.31 -32.91
C THR A 86 1.77 -35.02 -33.01
N ARG A 87 1.40 -34.64 -34.24
CA ARG A 87 0.55 -33.47 -34.53
C ARG A 87 -0.68 -33.40 -33.63
N GLU A 88 -1.38 -34.53 -33.48
CA GLU A 88 -2.59 -34.62 -32.67
C GLU A 88 -2.31 -34.51 -31.17
N GLY A 89 -1.13 -34.95 -30.71
CA GLY A 89 -0.71 -34.81 -29.32
C GLY A 89 -0.47 -33.36 -28.92
N ILE A 90 0.26 -32.60 -29.73
CA ILE A 90 0.54 -31.17 -29.46
C ILE A 90 -0.73 -30.32 -29.61
N ILE A 91 -1.54 -30.55 -30.65
CA ILE A 91 -2.81 -29.84 -30.83
C ILE A 91 -3.78 -30.15 -29.68
N GLY A 92 -3.86 -31.42 -29.27
CA GLY A 92 -4.69 -31.85 -28.14
C GLY A 92 -4.27 -31.21 -26.82
N TYR A 93 -2.97 -31.08 -26.58
CA TYR A 93 -2.42 -30.38 -25.41
C TYR A 93 -2.77 -28.89 -25.41
N LEU A 94 -2.53 -28.20 -26.53
CA LEU A 94 -2.82 -26.77 -26.65
C LEU A 94 -4.32 -26.46 -26.51
N ALA A 95 -5.19 -27.36 -27.02
CA ALA A 95 -6.64 -27.22 -26.96
C ALA A 95 -7.28 -27.91 -25.75
N SER A 96 -6.48 -28.33 -24.76
CA SER A 96 -6.93 -29.09 -23.58
C SER A 96 -7.84 -28.31 -22.63
N GLY A 97 -7.96 -26.99 -22.82
CA GLY A 97 -8.63 -26.08 -21.89
C GLY A 97 -7.74 -25.59 -20.73
N GLN A 98 -6.54 -26.16 -20.59
CA GLN A 98 -5.54 -25.68 -19.62
C GLN A 98 -4.92 -24.33 -20.05
N ILE A 99 -4.69 -24.16 -21.35
CA ILE A 99 -4.10 -22.94 -21.92
C ILE A 99 -5.24 -22.03 -22.37
N LYS A 100 -5.51 -21.00 -21.56
CA LYS A 100 -6.59 -20.04 -21.80
C LYS A 100 -6.32 -19.26 -23.08
N GLY A 101 -7.36 -19.14 -23.91
CA GLY A 101 -7.28 -18.44 -25.19
C GLY A 101 -6.87 -19.31 -26.38
N VAL A 102 -6.52 -20.59 -26.20
CA VAL A 102 -6.24 -21.53 -27.30
C VAL A 102 -7.36 -22.55 -27.46
N GLY A 103 -8.16 -22.38 -28.51
CA GLY A 103 -9.11 -23.40 -28.97
C GLY A 103 -8.50 -24.26 -30.10
N ARG A 104 -9.15 -25.37 -30.46
CA ARG A 104 -8.66 -26.34 -31.46
C ARG A 104 -8.15 -25.71 -32.77
N LYS A 105 -8.91 -24.76 -33.34
CA LYS A 105 -8.51 -24.05 -34.58
C LYS A 105 -7.27 -23.18 -34.43
N ILE A 106 -6.99 -22.65 -33.23
CA ILE A 106 -5.80 -21.85 -32.97
C ILE A 106 -4.62 -22.77 -32.64
N ALA A 107 -4.86 -23.86 -31.90
CA ALA A 107 -3.86 -24.90 -31.67
C ALA A 107 -3.34 -25.49 -32.98
N GLU A 108 -4.24 -25.77 -33.93
CA GLU A 108 -3.88 -26.20 -35.30
C GLU A 108 -2.97 -25.17 -35.98
N LYS A 109 -3.33 -23.88 -35.97
CA LYS A 109 -2.50 -22.82 -36.57
C LYS A 109 -1.14 -22.65 -35.90
N ILE A 110 -1.07 -22.80 -34.58
CA ILE A 110 0.18 -22.74 -33.83
C ILE A 110 1.08 -23.90 -34.27
N TYR A 111 0.53 -25.13 -34.29
CA TYR A 111 1.28 -26.29 -34.76
C TYR A 111 1.67 -26.18 -36.23
N ASP A 112 0.80 -25.70 -37.10
CA ASP A 112 1.09 -25.57 -38.53
C ASP A 112 2.20 -24.52 -38.79
N SER A 113 2.39 -23.56 -37.88
CA SER A 113 3.45 -22.54 -37.98
C SER A 113 4.79 -22.99 -37.39
N PHE A 114 4.77 -23.85 -36.37
CA PHE A 114 5.95 -24.17 -35.55
C PHE A 114 6.27 -25.66 -35.43
N GLY A 115 5.43 -26.54 -35.98
CA GLY A 115 5.64 -27.98 -35.99
C GLY A 115 5.86 -28.57 -34.60
N GLN A 116 6.84 -29.48 -34.50
CA GLN A 116 7.17 -30.14 -33.23
C GLN A 116 7.82 -29.20 -32.21
N ASP A 117 8.37 -28.07 -32.66
CA ASP A 117 9.06 -27.07 -31.81
C ASP A 117 8.07 -26.14 -31.09
N THR A 118 6.76 -26.30 -31.33
CA THR A 118 5.70 -25.49 -30.74
C THR A 118 5.83 -25.29 -29.22
N LEU A 119 6.17 -26.35 -28.49
CA LEU A 119 6.30 -26.30 -27.03
C LEU A 119 7.59 -25.59 -26.60
N GLU A 120 8.68 -25.77 -27.35
CA GLU A 120 9.94 -25.09 -27.10
C GLU A 120 9.83 -23.59 -27.37
N ILE A 121 9.10 -23.21 -28.42
CA ILE A 121 8.79 -21.80 -28.71
C ILE A 121 7.94 -21.19 -27.59
N LEU A 122 6.99 -21.93 -27.01
CA LEU A 122 6.23 -21.45 -25.85
C LEU A 122 7.10 -21.30 -24.60
N ASP A 123 8.13 -22.13 -24.44
CA ASP A 123 9.07 -22.08 -23.31
C ASP A 123 10.10 -20.94 -23.45
N GLN A 124 10.59 -20.68 -24.66
CA GLN A 124 11.74 -19.78 -24.89
C GLN A 124 11.37 -18.46 -25.57
N GLU A 125 10.47 -18.48 -26.55
CA GLU A 125 10.18 -17.34 -27.43
C GLU A 125 8.69 -17.18 -27.75
N PRO A 126 7.80 -17.08 -26.74
CA PRO A 126 6.36 -17.08 -26.97
C PRO A 126 5.88 -15.89 -27.81
N GLU A 127 6.64 -14.79 -27.87
CA GLU A 127 6.40 -13.61 -28.71
C GLU A 127 6.21 -13.99 -30.20
N LYS A 128 6.88 -15.06 -30.67
CA LYS A 128 6.75 -15.57 -32.05
C LYS A 128 5.31 -15.93 -32.42
N LEU A 129 4.46 -16.31 -31.45
CA LEU A 129 3.04 -16.61 -31.69
C LEU A 129 2.26 -15.40 -32.22
N MET A 130 2.74 -14.16 -32.07
CA MET A 130 2.08 -12.97 -32.65
C MET A 130 2.07 -12.97 -34.19
N ALA A 131 2.93 -13.74 -34.84
CA ALA A 131 2.91 -13.91 -36.29
C ALA A 131 1.64 -14.64 -36.78
N ILE A 132 0.90 -15.32 -35.89
CA ILE A 132 -0.28 -16.11 -36.22
C ILE A 132 -1.54 -15.24 -36.23
N ARG A 133 -2.24 -15.22 -37.36
CA ARG A 133 -3.51 -14.50 -37.52
C ARG A 133 -4.58 -15.01 -36.53
N GLY A 134 -4.90 -14.17 -35.54
CA GLY A 134 -5.88 -14.43 -34.47
C GLY A 134 -5.30 -14.37 -33.05
N ILE A 135 -3.98 -14.18 -32.91
CA ILE A 135 -3.28 -13.99 -31.64
C ILE A 135 -2.92 -12.50 -31.48
N SER A 136 -3.72 -11.76 -30.72
CA SER A 136 -3.42 -10.36 -30.34
C SER A 136 -2.48 -10.30 -29.13
N LYS A 137 -1.87 -9.14 -28.86
CA LYS A 137 -1.03 -8.93 -27.66
C LYS A 137 -1.74 -9.31 -26.35
N LYS A 138 -3.04 -8.99 -26.22
CA LYS A 138 -3.88 -9.38 -25.07
C LYS A 138 -4.06 -10.90 -25.00
N ARG A 139 -4.27 -11.57 -26.14
CA ARG A 139 -4.45 -13.02 -26.20
C ARG A 139 -3.14 -13.76 -25.95
N LEU A 140 -2.04 -13.31 -26.52
CA LEU A 140 -0.71 -13.86 -26.26
C LEU A 140 -0.41 -13.86 -24.75
N ARG A 141 -0.66 -12.73 -24.07
CA ARG A 141 -0.47 -12.63 -22.62
C ARG A 141 -1.28 -13.69 -21.86
N MET A 142 -2.54 -13.88 -22.22
CA MET A 142 -3.40 -14.92 -21.64
C MET A 142 -2.86 -16.34 -21.86
N ILE A 143 -2.34 -16.63 -23.06
CA ILE A 143 -1.71 -17.91 -23.40
C ILE A 143 -0.46 -18.12 -22.54
N CYS A 144 0.43 -17.13 -22.48
CA CYS A 144 1.68 -17.20 -21.71
C CYS A 144 1.40 -17.35 -20.21
N ASP A 145 0.47 -16.56 -19.66
CA ASP A 145 0.14 -16.59 -18.23
C ASP A 145 -0.44 -17.96 -17.82
N SER A 146 -1.32 -18.53 -18.64
CA SER A 146 -1.89 -19.86 -18.37
C SER A 146 -0.88 -20.99 -18.60
N TYR A 147 -0.04 -20.91 -19.63
CA TYR A 147 1.03 -21.88 -19.91
C TYR A 147 2.13 -21.89 -18.84
N LEU A 148 2.58 -20.71 -18.38
CA LEU A 148 3.56 -20.58 -17.31
C LEU A 148 3.02 -21.13 -15.98
N ALA A 149 1.73 -20.96 -15.70
CA ALA A 149 1.10 -21.47 -14.49
C ALA A 149 0.93 -23.00 -14.49
N THR A 150 0.74 -23.64 -15.65
CA THR A 150 0.48 -25.08 -15.76
C THR A 150 1.74 -25.91 -16.02
N ARG A 151 2.69 -25.39 -16.81
CA ARG A 151 3.90 -26.10 -17.22
C ARG A 151 5.19 -25.43 -16.75
N GLY A 152 5.37 -24.14 -17.00
CA GLY A 152 6.65 -23.46 -16.74
C GLY A 152 7.06 -23.46 -15.26
N ALA A 153 6.20 -22.92 -14.38
CA ALA A 153 6.53 -22.70 -12.97
C ALA A 153 6.10 -23.85 -12.05
N ARG A 154 5.65 -25.00 -12.60
CA ARG A 154 4.94 -26.01 -11.81
C ARG A 154 5.78 -26.61 -10.70
N ASP A 155 7.03 -26.97 -11.01
CA ASP A 155 7.93 -27.55 -10.02
C ASP A 155 8.34 -26.52 -8.97
N VAL A 156 8.48 -25.24 -9.34
CA VAL A 156 8.68 -24.13 -8.40
C VAL A 156 7.48 -23.96 -7.48
N ILE A 157 6.26 -24.01 -8.01
CA ILE A 157 5.03 -23.92 -7.22
C ILE A 157 4.91 -25.12 -6.26
N ALA A 158 5.11 -26.33 -6.76
CA ALA A 158 5.05 -27.56 -5.97
C ALA A 158 6.11 -27.58 -4.87
N PHE A 159 7.30 -27.06 -5.16
CA PHE A 159 8.38 -26.93 -4.19
C PHE A 159 8.07 -25.87 -3.14
N LEU A 160 7.60 -24.66 -3.51
CA LEU A 160 7.48 -23.53 -2.58
C LEU A 160 6.16 -23.48 -1.81
N THR A 161 5.06 -23.99 -2.37
CA THR A 161 3.72 -23.95 -1.74
C THR A 161 3.64 -24.69 -0.40
N PRO A 162 4.24 -25.88 -0.21
CA PRO A 162 4.34 -26.54 1.09
C PRO A 162 5.01 -25.68 2.18
N HIS A 163 5.80 -24.69 1.79
CA HIS A 163 6.47 -23.76 2.69
C HIS A 163 5.71 -22.43 2.87
N GLY A 164 4.47 -22.34 2.38
CA GLY A 164 3.60 -21.17 2.59
C GLY A 164 3.77 -20.06 1.56
N VAL A 165 4.45 -20.32 0.44
CA VAL A 165 4.53 -19.40 -0.70
C VAL A 165 3.30 -19.60 -1.59
N THR A 166 2.65 -18.50 -1.99
CA THR A 166 1.48 -18.62 -2.88
C THR A 166 1.90 -18.91 -4.33
N ALA A 167 1.02 -19.59 -5.06
CA ALA A 167 1.14 -19.83 -6.50
C ALA A 167 1.61 -18.62 -7.31
N ASN A 168 0.95 -17.48 -7.11
CA ASN A 168 1.23 -16.25 -7.86
C ASN A 168 2.64 -15.71 -7.57
N ARG A 169 3.15 -15.88 -6.35
CA ARG A 169 4.52 -15.50 -6.00
C ARG A 169 5.52 -16.45 -6.66
N ALA A 170 5.29 -17.76 -6.59
CA ALA A 170 6.12 -18.75 -7.26
C ALA A 170 6.20 -18.52 -8.79
N ILE A 171 5.09 -18.17 -9.44
CA ILE A 171 5.05 -17.78 -10.85
C ILE A 171 5.87 -16.52 -11.11
N LYS A 172 5.80 -15.51 -10.22
CA LYS A 172 6.59 -14.27 -10.36
C LYS A 172 8.09 -14.57 -10.31
N ILE A 173 8.55 -15.41 -9.38
CA ILE A 173 9.96 -15.82 -9.26
C ILE A 173 10.39 -16.57 -10.54
N TYR A 174 9.58 -17.54 -10.99
CA TYR A 174 9.92 -18.32 -12.18
C TYR A 174 10.02 -17.46 -13.44
N ARG A 175 9.24 -16.39 -13.56
CA ARG A 175 9.37 -15.46 -14.71
C ARG A 175 10.71 -14.76 -14.77
N GLU A 176 11.34 -14.52 -13.62
CA GLU A 176 12.58 -13.76 -13.53
C GLU A 176 13.80 -14.68 -13.70
N TYR A 177 13.77 -15.88 -13.12
CA TYR A 177 14.92 -16.80 -13.08
C TYR A 177 14.74 -18.07 -13.91
N GLY A 178 13.57 -18.26 -14.51
CA GLY A 178 13.29 -19.40 -15.39
C GLY A 178 13.60 -20.75 -14.73
N LYS A 179 14.21 -21.64 -15.50
CA LYS A 179 14.53 -23.02 -15.09
C LYS A 179 15.54 -23.08 -13.91
N ASP A 180 16.37 -22.06 -13.74
CA ASP A 180 17.40 -22.02 -12.70
C ASP A 180 16.82 -21.71 -11.30
N THR A 181 15.55 -21.30 -11.23
CA THR A 181 14.87 -20.91 -9.98
C THR A 181 15.08 -21.93 -8.85
N LEU A 182 14.85 -23.22 -9.10
CA LEU A 182 14.98 -24.25 -8.05
C LEU A 182 16.42 -24.44 -7.58
N ASP A 183 17.38 -24.37 -8.49
CA ASP A 183 18.80 -24.56 -8.16
C ASP A 183 19.34 -23.37 -7.38
N ILE A 184 18.93 -22.16 -7.74
CA ILE A 184 19.22 -20.94 -7.00
C ILE A 184 18.68 -21.06 -5.57
N ILE A 185 17.41 -21.41 -5.39
CA ILE A 185 16.78 -21.52 -4.07
C ILE A 185 17.43 -22.61 -3.21
N ARG A 186 17.85 -23.73 -3.82
CA ARG A 186 18.54 -24.81 -3.09
C ARG A 186 19.91 -24.39 -2.60
N LYS A 187 20.64 -23.58 -3.38
CA LYS A 187 21.99 -23.10 -3.03
C LYS A 187 21.96 -21.89 -2.10
N HIS A 188 21.00 -21.00 -2.31
CA HIS A 188 20.86 -19.71 -1.62
C HIS A 188 19.39 -19.46 -1.24
N PRO A 189 18.87 -20.18 -0.23
CA PRO A 189 17.45 -20.14 0.12
C PRO A 189 16.97 -18.76 0.60
N TYR A 190 17.87 -17.90 1.08
CA TYR A 190 17.50 -16.55 1.54
C TYR A 190 17.31 -15.54 0.41
N GLN A 191 17.78 -15.84 -0.81
CA GLN A 191 17.48 -14.99 -1.97
C GLN A 191 15.97 -14.90 -2.25
N LEU A 192 15.18 -15.87 -1.79
CA LEU A 192 13.72 -15.81 -1.81
C LEU A 192 13.12 -14.59 -1.10
N VAL A 193 13.79 -14.05 -0.06
CA VAL A 193 13.30 -12.87 0.64
C VAL A 193 13.31 -11.67 -0.31
N GLU A 194 14.42 -11.45 -1.00
CA GLU A 194 14.58 -10.39 -2.00
C GLU A 194 13.72 -10.64 -3.26
N MET A 195 13.81 -11.83 -3.85
CA MET A 195 13.18 -12.17 -5.14
C MET A 195 11.64 -12.25 -5.07
N ALA A 196 11.10 -12.74 -3.95
CA ALA A 196 9.68 -13.11 -3.86
C ALA A 196 8.88 -12.29 -2.85
N GLY A 197 9.52 -11.36 -2.13
CA GLY A 197 8.92 -10.62 -1.02
C GLY A 197 8.35 -11.57 0.06
N ILE A 198 9.03 -12.69 0.29
CA ILE A 198 8.67 -13.66 1.33
C ILE A 198 9.27 -13.17 2.65
N ALA A 199 8.52 -13.26 3.74
CA ALA A 199 9.02 -12.88 5.06
C ALA A 199 10.20 -13.76 5.47
N PHE A 200 11.21 -13.18 6.14
CA PHE A 200 12.40 -13.88 6.63
C PHE A 200 12.08 -15.20 7.33
N LYS A 201 11.12 -15.20 8.27
CA LYS A 201 10.74 -16.43 9.02
C LYS A 201 10.25 -17.57 8.13
N THR A 202 9.68 -17.27 6.97
CA THR A 202 9.25 -18.28 6.01
C THR A 202 10.44 -18.84 5.24
N ALA A 203 11.35 -17.97 4.80
CA ALA A 203 12.61 -18.38 4.16
C ALA A 203 13.51 -19.17 5.13
N ASP A 204 13.60 -18.74 6.39
CA ASP A 204 14.39 -19.39 7.44
C ASP A 204 13.92 -20.83 7.70
N LYS A 205 12.59 -21.05 7.76
CA LYS A 205 12.02 -22.40 7.88
C LYS A 205 12.35 -23.29 6.68
N LEU A 206 12.44 -22.73 5.48
CA LEU A 206 12.82 -23.47 4.28
C LEU A 206 14.32 -23.79 4.29
N ALA A 207 15.18 -22.80 4.57
CA ALA A 207 16.62 -22.96 4.66
C ALA A 207 17.02 -24.05 5.67
N MET A 208 16.40 -24.05 6.85
CA MET A 208 16.63 -25.08 7.87
C MET A 208 16.21 -26.48 7.40
N ARG A 209 15.09 -26.62 6.67
CA ARG A 209 14.66 -27.92 6.11
C ARG A 209 15.58 -28.39 4.99
N LEU A 210 16.20 -27.47 4.26
CA LEU A 210 17.22 -27.77 3.25
C LEU A 210 18.58 -28.12 3.87
N GLY A 211 18.71 -28.07 5.20
CA GLY A 211 19.92 -28.47 5.92
C GLY A 211 20.96 -27.37 6.07
N LEU A 212 20.59 -26.10 5.86
CA LEU A 212 21.51 -24.99 6.04
C LEU A 212 21.87 -24.83 7.54
N PRO A 213 23.16 -24.67 7.90
CA PRO A 213 23.56 -24.50 9.30
C PRO A 213 22.90 -23.28 9.96
N ALA A 214 22.51 -23.40 11.23
CA ALA A 214 21.88 -22.31 11.99
C ALA A 214 22.79 -21.08 12.17
N VAL A 215 24.11 -21.28 12.13
CA VAL A 215 25.13 -20.23 12.23
C VAL A 215 25.66 -19.78 10.86
N SER A 216 24.96 -20.13 9.77
CA SER A 216 25.41 -19.80 8.41
C SER A 216 25.51 -18.28 8.20
N PRO A 217 26.59 -17.77 7.55
CA PRO A 217 26.74 -16.35 7.26
C PRO A 217 25.58 -15.76 6.45
N GLU A 218 25.08 -16.50 5.46
CA GLU A 218 23.95 -16.09 4.62
C GLU A 218 22.69 -15.81 5.46
N ARG A 219 22.41 -16.66 6.45
CA ARG A 219 21.29 -16.48 7.39
C ARG A 219 21.43 -15.22 8.23
N VAL A 220 22.64 -14.94 8.72
CA VAL A 220 22.91 -13.75 9.55
C VAL A 220 22.77 -12.48 8.71
N ASP A 221 23.33 -12.47 7.50
CA ASP A 221 23.22 -11.35 6.57
C ASP A 221 21.75 -11.05 6.25
N GLU A 222 20.96 -12.07 5.96
CA GLU A 222 19.55 -11.87 5.67
C GLU A 222 18.75 -11.42 6.90
N ALA A 223 19.07 -11.93 8.10
CA ALA A 223 18.44 -11.45 9.32
C ALA A 223 18.73 -9.97 9.59
N LEU A 224 19.95 -9.51 9.29
CA LEU A 224 20.35 -8.11 9.36
C LEU A 224 19.57 -7.25 8.34
N MET A 225 19.55 -7.67 7.08
CA MET A 225 18.81 -6.96 6.02
C MET A 225 17.30 -6.91 6.30
N TYR A 226 16.73 -7.99 6.84
CA TYR A 226 15.34 -8.03 7.24
C TYR A 226 15.07 -7.12 8.45
N ALA A 227 15.95 -7.07 9.45
CA ALA A 227 15.77 -6.21 10.62
C ALA A 227 15.69 -4.72 10.25
N ILE A 228 16.54 -4.26 9.31
CA ILE A 228 16.48 -2.88 8.82
C ILE A 228 15.24 -2.64 7.95
N ALA A 229 14.86 -3.59 7.08
CA ALA A 229 13.65 -3.49 6.26
C ALA A 229 12.35 -3.48 7.11
N GLU A 230 12.32 -4.22 8.22
CA GLU A 230 11.22 -4.16 9.18
C GLU A 230 11.14 -2.77 9.85
N GLY A 231 12.29 -2.20 10.24
CA GLY A 231 12.35 -0.83 10.74
C GLY A 231 11.81 0.19 9.74
N GLU A 232 12.10 0.02 8.45
CA GLU A 232 11.53 0.86 7.38
C GLU A 232 10.03 0.69 7.20
N ALA A 233 9.51 -0.53 7.34
CA ALA A 233 8.06 -0.79 7.35
C ALA A 233 7.37 -0.16 8.57
N GLU A 234 8.09 0.06 9.67
CA GLU A 234 7.65 0.84 10.84
C GLU A 234 7.78 2.36 10.65
N GLY A 235 8.40 2.79 9.54
CA GLY A 235 8.56 4.19 9.15
C GLY A 235 9.94 4.80 9.42
N HIS A 236 10.92 4.01 9.84
CA HIS A 236 12.30 4.46 10.05
C HIS A 236 13.10 4.53 8.73
N MET A 237 13.99 5.51 8.57
CA MET A 237 15.02 5.49 7.53
C MET A 237 16.26 4.71 7.98
N CYS A 238 16.53 4.71 9.29
CA CYS A 238 17.66 4.03 9.91
C CYS A 238 17.32 3.49 11.29
N LEU A 239 18.19 2.60 11.78
CA LEU A 239 18.17 2.09 13.14
C LEU A 239 19.47 2.45 13.85
N GLU A 240 19.41 2.69 15.16
CA GLU A 240 20.61 2.79 15.98
C GLU A 240 21.32 1.43 15.99
N LYS A 241 22.66 1.41 15.91
CA LYS A 241 23.44 0.19 15.65
C LYS A 241 23.19 -0.94 16.66
N HIS A 242 23.01 -0.66 17.95
CA HIS A 242 22.75 -1.71 18.94
C HIS A 242 21.30 -2.20 18.89
N ASP A 243 20.32 -1.32 18.64
CA ASP A 243 18.94 -1.76 18.39
C ASP A 243 18.84 -2.62 17.12
N PHE A 244 19.53 -2.23 16.06
CA PHE A 244 19.63 -2.98 14.81
C PHE A 244 20.16 -4.41 15.03
N LEU A 245 21.31 -4.55 15.69
CA LEU A 245 21.89 -5.86 15.99
C LEU A 245 20.97 -6.68 16.89
N ARG A 246 20.38 -6.06 17.92
CA ARG A 246 19.45 -6.73 18.84
C ARG A 246 18.21 -7.26 18.12
N ARG A 247 17.65 -6.51 17.15
CA ARG A 247 16.52 -6.97 16.33
C ARG A 247 16.91 -8.19 15.49
N ALA A 248 18.06 -8.15 14.83
CA ALA A 248 18.56 -9.28 14.05
C ALA A 248 18.78 -10.54 14.91
N LEU A 249 19.43 -10.41 16.08
CA LEU A 249 19.66 -11.52 16.99
C LEU A 249 18.34 -12.13 17.51
N ARG A 250 17.33 -11.30 17.79
CA ARG A 250 15.99 -11.77 18.17
C ARG A 250 15.27 -12.52 17.05
N LEU A 251 15.55 -12.21 15.79
CA LEU A 251 14.99 -12.93 14.65
C LEU A 251 15.66 -14.30 14.47
N LEU A 252 16.97 -14.37 14.73
CA LEU A 252 17.76 -15.58 14.59
C LEU A 252 17.44 -16.62 15.67
N GLU A 253 17.12 -16.20 16.89
CA GLU A 253 16.82 -17.07 18.04
C GLU A 253 17.91 -18.17 18.24
N THR A 254 19.18 -17.83 17.98
CA THR A 254 20.32 -18.76 17.98
C THR A 254 21.41 -18.25 18.92
N PRO A 255 21.54 -18.82 20.14
CA PRO A 255 22.47 -18.35 21.17
C PRO A 255 23.95 -18.34 20.76
N GLU A 256 24.33 -19.19 19.80
CA GLU A 256 25.70 -19.31 19.28
C GLU A 256 26.13 -18.10 18.44
N ILE A 257 25.18 -17.27 17.99
CA ILE A 257 25.45 -16.06 17.22
C ILE A 257 25.53 -14.89 18.20
N THR A 258 26.75 -14.40 18.46
CA THR A 258 26.95 -13.26 19.36
C THR A 258 26.72 -11.92 18.66
N GLU A 259 26.62 -10.84 19.46
CA GLU A 259 26.52 -9.48 18.92
C GLU A 259 27.77 -9.10 18.11
N GLU A 260 28.96 -9.54 18.52
CA GLU A 260 30.20 -9.31 17.78
C GLU A 260 30.21 -10.03 16.43
N MET A 261 29.70 -11.27 16.37
CA MET A 261 29.56 -12.00 15.11
C MET A 261 28.59 -11.30 14.16
N ALA A 262 27.43 -10.88 14.67
CA ALA A 262 26.46 -10.12 13.88
C ALA A 262 27.02 -8.76 13.43
N ALA A 263 27.78 -8.07 14.27
CA ALA A 263 28.44 -6.81 13.93
C ALA A 263 29.52 -7.00 12.85
N ALA A 264 30.30 -8.08 12.92
CA ALA A 264 31.27 -8.41 11.88
C ALA A 264 30.59 -8.70 10.53
N ARG A 265 29.44 -9.38 10.53
CA ARG A 265 28.62 -9.57 9.32
C ARG A 265 28.06 -8.24 8.80
N ALA A 266 27.51 -7.40 9.67
CA ALA A 266 27.02 -6.07 9.28
C ALA A 266 28.14 -5.22 8.65
N PHE A 267 29.36 -5.29 9.17
CA PHE A 267 30.51 -4.62 8.57
C PHE A 267 30.84 -5.12 7.16
N GLN A 268 30.73 -6.43 6.90
CA GLN A 268 30.88 -6.96 5.54
C GLN A 268 29.78 -6.47 4.60
N LEU A 269 28.54 -6.34 5.07
CA LEU A 269 27.45 -5.75 4.30
C LEU A 269 27.68 -4.26 3.98
N VAL A 270 28.37 -3.53 4.86
CA VAL A 270 28.81 -2.15 4.59
C VAL A 270 29.90 -2.14 3.51
N GLN A 271 30.90 -3.02 3.59
CA GLN A 271 31.93 -3.15 2.55
C GLN A 271 31.36 -3.55 1.19
N ALA A 272 30.27 -4.32 1.18
CA ALA A 272 29.54 -4.73 -0.01
C ALA A 272 28.51 -3.70 -0.50
N ASP A 273 28.49 -2.49 0.08
CA ASP A 273 27.55 -1.41 -0.28
C ASP A 273 26.06 -1.80 -0.20
N ARG A 274 25.71 -2.73 0.71
CA ARG A 274 24.30 -3.07 1.02
C ARG A 274 23.77 -2.29 2.21
N LEU A 275 24.66 -1.97 3.15
CA LEU A 275 24.37 -1.13 4.31
C LEU A 275 25.29 0.10 4.32
N VAL A 276 24.80 1.18 4.93
CA VAL A 276 25.59 2.38 5.19
C VAL A 276 25.55 2.68 6.68
N CYS A 277 26.71 2.94 7.28
CA CYS A 277 26.82 3.45 8.63
C CYS A 277 27.06 4.96 8.57
N TYR A 278 26.17 5.73 9.17
CA TYR A 278 26.33 7.17 9.37
C TYR A 278 26.28 7.45 10.87
N ASP A 279 27.43 7.82 11.43
CA ASP A 279 27.67 7.94 12.87
C ASP A 279 27.34 6.66 13.66
N HIS A 280 26.21 6.60 14.38
CA HIS A 280 25.75 5.44 15.15
C HIS A 280 24.50 4.79 14.53
N TYR A 281 24.16 5.15 13.29
CA TYR A 281 22.93 4.73 12.62
C TYR A 281 23.22 3.92 11.37
N ILE A 282 22.53 2.79 11.25
CA ILE A 282 22.62 1.85 10.14
C ILE A 282 21.43 2.06 9.21
N TYR A 283 21.73 2.11 7.91
CA TYR A 283 20.80 2.28 6.81
C TYR A 283 20.98 1.14 5.81
N ARG A 284 19.97 0.88 4.99
CA ARG A 284 20.22 0.30 3.66
C ARG A 284 20.79 1.39 2.76
N THR A 285 21.66 1.02 1.83
CA THR A 285 22.26 1.99 0.90
C THR A 285 21.20 2.82 0.17
N ALA A 286 20.12 2.18 -0.30
CA ALA A 286 19.02 2.88 -0.96
C ALA A 286 18.37 3.98 -0.09
N THR A 287 18.10 3.71 1.20
CA THR A 287 17.50 4.70 2.10
C THR A 287 18.51 5.77 2.54
N ALA A 288 19.78 5.41 2.70
CA ALA A 288 20.85 6.38 2.93
C ALA A 288 20.99 7.37 1.77
N THR A 289 20.96 6.90 0.52
CA THR A 289 21.03 7.74 -0.68
C THR A 289 19.86 8.71 -0.74
N VAL A 290 18.64 8.22 -0.52
CA VAL A 290 17.43 9.06 -0.51
C VAL A 290 17.55 10.21 0.50
N GLU A 291 17.92 9.90 1.74
CA GLU A 291 18.04 10.93 2.78
C GLU A 291 19.19 11.92 2.49
N ASN A 292 20.29 11.45 1.90
CA ASN A 292 21.42 12.29 1.49
C ASN A 292 21.02 13.27 0.37
N ASN A 293 20.31 12.78 -0.64
CA ASN A 293 19.86 13.59 -1.77
C ASN A 293 18.90 14.70 -1.32
N ILE A 294 17.95 14.38 -0.43
CA ILE A 294 17.05 15.38 0.15
C ILE A 294 17.86 16.47 0.86
N ALA A 295 18.80 16.07 1.74
CA ALA A 295 19.62 17.03 2.48
C ALA A 295 20.44 17.93 1.56
N PHE A 296 21.07 17.35 0.53
CA PHE A 296 21.82 18.07 -0.48
C PHE A 296 20.97 19.11 -1.21
N HIS A 297 19.81 18.73 -1.74
CA HIS A 297 18.93 19.64 -2.47
C HIS A 297 18.37 20.75 -1.57
N ILE A 298 18.02 20.44 -0.31
CA ILE A 298 17.60 21.45 0.66
C ILE A 298 18.72 22.46 0.90
N ALA A 299 19.95 22.01 1.13
CA ALA A 299 21.08 22.89 1.38
C ALA A 299 21.33 23.83 0.19
N GLN A 300 21.20 23.35 -1.05
CA GLN A 300 21.28 24.19 -2.24
C GLN A 300 20.20 25.28 -2.26
N GLN A 301 18.97 24.93 -1.92
CA GLN A 301 17.84 25.88 -1.90
C GLN A 301 18.00 26.94 -0.80
N VAL A 302 18.47 26.55 0.39
CA VAL A 302 18.69 27.47 1.52
C VAL A 302 19.83 28.46 1.22
N LYS A 303 20.91 27.99 0.58
CA LYS A 303 22.07 28.84 0.24
C LYS A 303 21.75 29.87 -0.87
N THR A 304 20.63 29.73 -1.57
CA THR A 304 20.26 30.60 -2.70
C THR A 304 19.43 31.79 -2.22
N THR A 305 19.86 33.01 -2.55
CA THR A 305 19.12 34.24 -2.23
C THR A 305 17.94 34.44 -3.17
N ALA A 306 16.81 34.91 -2.63
CA ALA A 306 15.68 35.36 -3.44
C ALA A 306 15.77 36.86 -3.72
N GLU A 307 15.20 37.30 -4.84
CA GLU A 307 15.03 38.72 -5.09
C GLU A 307 14.06 39.33 -4.08
N PRO A 308 14.37 40.51 -3.52
CA PRO A 308 13.51 41.17 -2.56
C PRO A 308 12.16 41.57 -3.18
N TYR A 309 11.11 41.50 -2.37
CA TYR A 309 9.79 42.03 -2.73
C TYR A 309 9.67 43.46 -2.20
N GLU A 310 9.79 44.44 -3.10
CA GLU A 310 9.66 45.85 -2.75
C GLU A 310 8.25 46.17 -2.24
N ASN A 311 8.15 46.99 -1.19
CA ASN A 311 6.88 47.45 -0.61
C ASN A 311 5.90 46.34 -0.19
N LEU A 312 6.43 45.17 0.19
CA LEU A 312 5.62 44.00 0.56
C LEU A 312 4.59 44.28 1.67
N ASP A 313 4.94 45.10 2.66
CA ASP A 313 4.01 45.49 3.73
C ASP A 313 2.76 46.23 3.22
N HIS A 314 2.92 47.08 2.21
CA HIS A 314 1.81 47.78 1.57
C HIS A 314 0.99 46.82 0.70
N ALA A 315 1.66 45.92 -0.04
CA ALA A 315 1.00 44.91 -0.86
C ALA A 315 0.12 43.98 -0.01
N ILE A 316 0.63 43.52 1.15
CA ILE A 316 -0.14 42.70 2.10
C ILE A 316 -1.39 43.44 2.60
N LEU A 317 -1.28 44.72 2.94
CA LEU A 317 -2.44 45.52 3.35
C LEU A 317 -3.49 45.66 2.23
N GLY A 318 -3.05 45.74 0.98
CA GLY A 318 -3.92 45.70 -0.19
C GLY A 318 -4.66 44.37 -0.31
N GLU A 319 -3.94 43.26 -0.17
CA GLU A 319 -4.49 41.91 -0.25
C GLU A 319 -5.47 41.61 0.90
N GLU A 320 -5.18 42.06 2.12
CA GLU A 320 -6.11 41.97 3.26
C GLU A 320 -7.46 42.65 2.97
N ARG A 321 -7.43 43.84 2.35
CA ARG A 321 -8.65 44.56 1.95
C ARG A 321 -9.41 43.81 0.84
N LYS A 322 -8.68 43.27 -0.14
CA LYS A 322 -9.26 42.52 -1.27
C LYS A 322 -9.92 41.22 -0.81
N LEU A 323 -9.26 40.46 0.07
CA LEU A 323 -9.76 39.22 0.65
C LEU A 323 -10.79 39.43 1.76
N ARG A 324 -10.93 40.67 2.26
CA ARG A 324 -11.79 41.04 3.40
C ARG A 324 -11.47 40.23 4.66
N ILE A 325 -10.18 40.03 4.90
CA ILE A 325 -9.65 39.35 6.08
C ILE A 325 -8.59 40.23 6.75
N THR A 326 -8.33 39.98 8.03
CA THR A 326 -7.17 40.53 8.73
C THR A 326 -6.28 39.37 9.12
N LEU A 327 -5.05 39.37 8.63
CA LEU A 327 -4.08 38.33 8.94
C LEU A 327 -3.55 38.56 10.36
N ALA A 328 -3.43 37.48 11.13
CA ALA A 328 -2.70 37.51 12.40
C ALA A 328 -1.21 37.84 12.18
N PRO A 329 -0.49 38.31 13.23
CA PRO A 329 0.94 38.62 13.13
C PRO A 329 1.77 37.47 12.52
N GLU A 330 1.63 36.24 13.04
CA GLU A 330 2.31 35.06 12.47
C GLU A 330 1.87 34.71 11.03
N GLN A 331 0.63 34.99 10.65
CA GLN A 331 0.17 34.79 9.26
C GLN A 331 0.81 35.81 8.32
N ARG A 332 0.92 37.07 8.75
CA ARG A 332 1.61 38.14 8.00
C ARG A 332 3.10 37.85 7.88
N GLU A 333 3.73 37.35 8.93
CA GLU A 333 5.12 36.88 8.91
C GLU A 333 5.31 35.73 7.90
N ALA A 334 4.38 34.76 7.86
CA ALA A 334 4.43 33.66 6.90
C ALA A 334 4.37 34.15 5.44
N VAL A 335 3.49 35.11 5.13
CA VAL A 335 3.44 35.73 3.79
C VAL A 335 4.76 36.44 3.46
N LYS A 336 5.30 37.19 4.43
CA LYS A 336 6.58 37.88 4.25
C LYS A 336 7.73 36.93 3.99
N MET A 337 7.89 35.89 4.80
CA MET A 337 8.95 34.91 4.67
C MET A 337 8.86 34.17 3.33
N ALA A 338 7.66 33.72 2.96
CA ALA A 338 7.42 33.04 1.70
C ALA A 338 7.81 33.90 0.49
N LEU A 339 7.51 35.21 0.52
CA LEU A 339 7.79 36.10 -0.62
C LEU A 339 9.20 36.71 -0.61
N SER A 340 9.99 36.50 0.45
CA SER A 340 11.35 37.05 0.60
C SER A 340 12.46 35.99 0.61
N THR A 341 12.13 34.70 0.68
CA THR A 341 13.10 33.59 0.70
C THR A 341 12.93 32.68 -0.51
N LYS A 342 13.95 31.86 -0.84
CA LYS A 342 13.83 30.81 -1.87
C LYS A 342 13.13 29.58 -1.34
N PHE A 343 13.38 29.22 -0.09
CA PHE A 343 12.78 28.07 0.56
C PHE A 343 12.35 28.40 1.99
N CYS A 344 11.09 28.12 2.31
CA CYS A 344 10.58 28.20 3.67
C CYS A 344 9.53 27.10 3.97
N VAL A 345 9.30 26.90 5.26
CA VAL A 345 8.22 26.05 5.77
C VAL A 345 7.20 26.89 6.53
N ILE A 346 5.92 26.69 6.23
CA ILE A 346 4.80 27.24 7.01
C ILE A 346 4.12 26.07 7.70
N THR A 347 4.22 25.99 9.02
CA THR A 347 3.58 24.93 9.79
C THR A 347 2.50 25.48 10.71
N GLY A 348 1.46 24.69 10.94
CA GLY A 348 0.43 25.07 11.90
C GLY A 348 -0.65 24.01 12.00
N GLY A 349 -1.37 24.03 13.11
CA GLY A 349 -2.47 23.11 13.33
C GLY A 349 -3.66 23.35 12.37
N PRO A 350 -4.63 22.43 12.33
CA PRO A 350 -5.86 22.61 11.61
C PRO A 350 -6.61 23.84 12.11
N GLY A 351 -7.03 24.67 11.16
CA GLY A 351 -7.81 25.86 11.44
C GLY A 351 -7.02 27.10 11.80
N THR A 352 -5.69 27.08 11.70
CA THR A 352 -4.83 28.25 11.93
C THR A 352 -4.76 29.22 10.76
N GLY A 353 -5.58 29.00 9.72
CA GLY A 353 -5.64 29.87 8.55
C GLY A 353 -4.55 29.63 7.50
N LYS A 354 -3.86 28.49 7.51
CA LYS A 354 -2.87 28.10 6.47
C LYS A 354 -3.36 28.38 5.05
N THR A 355 -4.60 28.02 4.77
CA THR A 355 -5.26 28.23 3.48
C THR A 355 -5.39 29.71 3.09
N ALA A 356 -5.68 30.59 4.06
CA ALA A 356 -5.74 32.04 3.81
C ALA A 356 -4.34 32.61 3.53
N VAL A 357 -3.32 32.11 4.25
CA VAL A 357 -1.91 32.46 4.03
C VAL A 357 -1.46 32.03 2.64
N GLN A 358 -1.74 30.78 2.24
CA GLN A 358 -1.42 30.26 0.91
C GLN A 358 -2.05 31.14 -0.18
N ARG A 359 -3.35 31.46 -0.06
CA ARG A 359 -4.03 32.33 -1.01
C ARG A 359 -3.38 33.70 -1.12
N ALA A 360 -3.10 34.37 0.01
CA ALA A 360 -2.43 35.66 0.01
C ALA A 360 -1.04 35.61 -0.65
N ILE A 361 -0.26 34.54 -0.40
CA ILE A 361 1.04 34.33 -1.06
C ILE A 361 0.87 34.22 -2.58
N LEU A 362 -0.05 33.39 -3.03
CA LEU A 362 -0.26 33.10 -4.45
C LEU A 362 -0.80 34.32 -5.19
N ASP A 363 -1.79 35.02 -4.62
CA ASP A 363 -2.37 36.25 -5.18
C ASP A 363 -1.30 37.34 -5.34
N LEU A 364 -0.49 37.58 -4.30
CA LEU A 364 0.60 38.57 -4.34
C LEU A 364 1.72 38.18 -5.30
N TYR A 365 2.08 36.90 -5.36
CA TYR A 365 3.14 36.44 -6.26
C TYR A 365 2.72 36.57 -7.73
N GLN A 366 1.49 36.19 -8.05
CA GLN A 366 0.94 36.31 -9.40
C GLN A 366 0.73 37.76 -9.82
N GLU A 367 0.38 38.66 -8.89
CA GLU A 367 0.29 40.10 -9.17
C GLU A 367 1.66 40.69 -9.52
N LYS A 368 2.72 40.31 -8.80
CA LYS A 368 4.08 40.79 -9.10
C LYS A 368 4.68 40.15 -10.35
N TYR A 369 4.39 38.88 -10.61
CA TYR A 369 4.93 38.10 -11.71
C TYR A 369 3.81 37.42 -12.53
N PRO A 370 3.11 38.17 -13.41
CA PRO A 370 1.94 37.66 -14.13
C PRO A 370 2.22 36.45 -15.04
N GLU A 371 3.43 36.36 -15.59
CA GLU A 371 3.87 35.29 -16.50
C GLU A 371 4.49 34.08 -15.76
N ALA A 372 4.64 34.18 -14.44
CA ALA A 372 5.31 33.14 -13.66
C ALA A 372 4.50 31.84 -13.64
N GLN A 373 5.19 30.72 -13.79
CA GLN A 373 4.61 29.41 -13.69
C GLN A 373 4.51 28.98 -12.23
N ILE A 374 3.28 28.84 -11.73
CA ILE A 374 3.00 28.42 -10.36
C ILE A 374 2.50 26.98 -10.36
N ILE A 375 3.18 26.11 -9.63
CA ILE A 375 2.73 24.72 -9.39
C ILE A 375 2.23 24.60 -7.95
N CYS A 376 0.94 24.28 -7.82
CA CYS A 376 0.32 23.89 -6.56
C CYS A 376 0.16 22.37 -6.52
N CYS A 377 0.69 21.72 -5.48
CA CYS A 377 0.54 20.27 -5.35
C CYS A 377 0.41 19.79 -3.89
N ALA A 378 -0.07 18.56 -3.74
CA ALA A 378 -0.18 17.89 -2.45
C ALA A 378 0.08 16.37 -2.58
N PRO A 379 0.39 15.64 -1.49
CA PRO A 379 0.62 14.20 -1.57
C PRO A 379 -0.60 13.37 -2.00
N THR A 380 -1.82 13.83 -1.72
CA THR A 380 -3.07 13.09 -2.01
C THR A 380 -4.03 13.87 -2.92
N GLY A 381 -4.88 13.15 -3.65
CA GLY A 381 -5.88 13.75 -4.54
C GLY A 381 -6.87 14.64 -3.80
N GLN A 382 -7.30 14.22 -2.61
CA GLN A 382 -8.22 15.00 -1.78
C GLN A 382 -7.57 16.30 -1.26
N ALA A 383 -6.30 16.27 -0.85
CA ALA A 383 -5.58 17.47 -0.44
C ALA A 383 -5.39 18.42 -1.63
N ALA A 384 -5.03 17.90 -2.80
CA ALA A 384 -4.88 18.69 -4.01
C ALA A 384 -6.20 19.36 -4.44
N GLN A 385 -7.33 18.65 -4.37
CA GLN A 385 -8.63 19.22 -4.69
C GLN A 385 -9.00 20.37 -3.75
N ARG A 386 -8.77 20.22 -2.45
CA ARG A 386 -9.01 21.29 -1.45
C ARG A 386 -8.10 22.49 -1.66
N MET A 387 -6.85 22.23 -2.01
CA MET A 387 -5.90 23.26 -2.37
C MET A 387 -6.39 24.04 -3.59
N LYS A 388 -6.92 23.36 -4.62
CA LYS A 388 -7.52 23.99 -5.79
C LYS A 388 -8.71 24.88 -5.42
N GLU A 389 -9.64 24.38 -4.62
CA GLU A 389 -10.83 25.12 -4.17
C GLU A 389 -10.47 26.39 -3.41
N SER A 390 -9.36 26.36 -2.67
CA SER A 390 -9.01 27.43 -1.75
C SER A 390 -8.00 28.44 -2.27
N SER A 391 -7.04 27.99 -3.07
CA SER A 391 -6.10 28.86 -3.79
C SER A 391 -6.72 29.53 -4.99
N GLY A 392 -7.75 28.93 -5.62
CA GLY A 392 -8.28 29.36 -6.90
C GLY A 392 -7.40 29.00 -8.10
N LEU A 393 -6.25 28.36 -7.88
CA LEU A 393 -5.33 27.89 -8.91
C LEU A 393 -5.47 26.39 -9.17
N PRO A 394 -5.10 25.89 -10.36
CA PRO A 394 -5.01 24.46 -10.60
C PRO A 394 -4.03 23.80 -9.60
N ALA A 395 -4.49 22.76 -8.92
CA ALA A 395 -3.65 21.95 -8.05
C ALA A 395 -3.75 20.46 -8.41
N SER A 396 -2.67 19.72 -8.17
CA SER A 396 -2.57 18.30 -8.51
C SER A 396 -1.82 17.49 -7.45
N THR A 397 -1.80 16.17 -7.59
CA THR A 397 -0.93 15.36 -6.72
C THR A 397 0.54 15.56 -7.11
N ILE A 398 1.47 15.41 -6.17
CA ILE A 398 2.91 15.45 -6.46
C ILE A 398 3.27 14.43 -7.57
N HIS A 399 2.68 13.23 -7.51
CA HIS A 399 2.83 12.21 -8.55
C HIS A 399 2.43 12.71 -9.94
N LYS A 400 1.29 13.42 -10.04
CA LYS A 400 0.80 13.97 -11.30
C LYS A 400 1.69 15.12 -11.78
N ALA A 401 2.10 16.01 -10.89
CA ALA A 401 3.01 17.12 -11.21
C ALA A 401 4.35 16.62 -11.77
N LEU A 402 4.89 15.55 -11.18
CA LEU A 402 6.14 14.91 -11.61
C LEU A 402 5.97 13.89 -12.74
N CYS A 403 4.74 13.66 -13.23
CA CYS A 403 4.43 12.64 -14.23
C CYS A 403 4.87 11.21 -13.86
N ILE A 404 4.92 10.90 -12.57
CA ILE A 404 5.29 9.57 -12.04
C ILE A 404 4.15 8.59 -12.31
N LYS A 405 4.48 7.46 -12.97
CA LYS A 405 3.53 6.37 -13.29
C LYS A 405 3.99 5.07 -12.64
N ALA A 406 3.04 4.19 -12.36
CA ALA A 406 3.32 2.83 -11.95
C ALA A 406 3.53 1.93 -13.18
N ASN A 407 4.64 1.20 -13.17
CA ASN A 407 4.96 0.15 -14.12
C ASN A 407 4.15 -1.13 -13.80
N PRO A 408 4.06 -2.10 -14.73
CA PRO A 408 3.32 -3.35 -14.52
C PRO A 408 3.83 -4.23 -13.37
N ASP A 409 5.06 -4.00 -12.91
CA ASP A 409 5.70 -4.67 -11.79
C ASP A 409 5.56 -3.89 -10.46
N ASP A 410 4.70 -2.87 -10.44
CA ASP A 410 4.46 -1.92 -9.34
C ASP A 410 5.66 -1.00 -9.01
N THR A 411 6.73 -0.98 -9.82
CA THR A 411 7.78 0.05 -9.71
C THR A 411 7.27 1.40 -10.23
N LEU A 412 7.86 2.50 -9.77
CA LEU A 412 7.47 3.85 -10.20
C LEU A 412 8.50 4.41 -11.19
N THR A 413 8.04 5.05 -12.27
CA THR A 413 8.92 5.76 -13.21
C THR A 413 9.67 6.90 -12.53
N GLU A 414 10.77 7.33 -13.13
CA GLU A 414 11.42 8.59 -12.77
C GLU A 414 10.47 9.77 -13.01
N GLY A 415 10.66 10.82 -12.22
CA GLY A 415 9.92 12.07 -12.35
C GLY A 415 10.56 13.00 -13.37
N ILE A 416 9.79 13.93 -13.90
CA ILE A 416 10.31 15.03 -14.73
C ILE A 416 10.69 16.23 -13.88
N MET A 417 11.65 17.03 -14.36
CA MET A 417 11.92 18.36 -13.81
C MET A 417 10.67 19.24 -13.96
N LEU A 418 10.31 19.95 -12.89
CA LEU A 418 9.16 20.85 -12.89
C LEU A 418 9.47 22.10 -13.70
N ASN A 419 8.49 22.61 -14.45
CA ASN A 419 8.59 23.93 -15.07
C ASN A 419 7.81 24.92 -14.22
N ALA A 420 8.47 25.52 -13.22
CA ALA A 420 7.84 26.40 -12.25
C ALA A 420 8.80 27.45 -11.71
N ASP A 421 8.31 28.66 -11.51
CA ASP A 421 8.96 29.74 -10.78
C ASP A 421 8.61 29.71 -9.29
N LEU A 422 7.41 29.21 -8.94
CA LEU A 422 6.97 28.97 -7.57
C LEU A 422 6.28 27.61 -7.46
N ILE A 423 6.71 26.85 -6.46
CA ILE A 423 6.14 25.55 -6.10
C ILE A 423 5.60 25.66 -4.66
N LEU A 424 4.29 25.49 -4.51
CA LEU A 424 3.63 25.41 -3.21
C LEU A 424 3.15 23.98 -2.99
N VAL A 425 3.59 23.37 -1.88
CA VAL A 425 3.21 22.00 -1.51
C VAL A 425 2.44 22.03 -0.22
N ASP A 426 1.20 21.54 -0.21
CA ASP A 426 0.37 21.43 1.00
C ASP A 426 0.33 20.00 1.56
N GLU A 427 -0.05 19.86 2.84
CA GLU A 427 -0.12 18.60 3.58
C GLU A 427 1.21 17.80 3.55
N VAL A 428 2.34 18.49 3.64
CA VAL A 428 3.70 17.91 3.56
C VAL A 428 3.97 16.88 4.67
N SER A 429 3.21 16.91 5.77
CA SER A 429 3.27 15.87 6.81
C SER A 429 2.93 14.46 6.29
N MET A 430 2.24 14.35 5.16
CA MET A 430 1.91 13.08 4.51
C MET A 430 3.00 12.59 3.54
N MET A 431 4.03 13.40 3.26
CA MET A 431 5.08 13.09 2.29
C MET A 431 6.16 12.22 2.94
N ASP A 432 6.37 11.01 2.41
CA ASP A 432 7.49 10.15 2.80
C ASP A 432 8.81 10.58 2.15
N ALA A 433 9.92 10.01 2.61
CA ALA A 433 11.25 10.35 2.13
C ALA A 433 11.43 10.07 0.63
N PHE A 434 10.85 8.99 0.10
CA PHE A 434 11.01 8.64 -1.32
C PHE A 434 10.29 9.63 -2.24
N LEU A 435 9.06 10.04 -1.89
CA LEU A 435 8.35 11.07 -2.63
C LEU A 435 9.02 12.44 -2.47
N ALA A 436 9.54 12.74 -1.27
CA ALA A 436 10.29 13.97 -1.02
C ALA A 436 11.54 14.07 -1.90
N GLU A 437 12.35 13.02 -1.96
CA GLU A 437 13.57 13.00 -2.78
C GLU A 437 13.27 13.32 -4.24
N ARG A 438 12.25 12.67 -4.80
CA ARG A 438 11.81 12.93 -6.18
C ARG A 438 11.30 14.34 -6.40
N LEU A 439 10.57 14.89 -5.42
CA LEU A 439 10.13 16.27 -5.47
C LEU A 439 11.33 17.20 -5.49
N PHE A 440 12.23 17.10 -4.51
CA PHE A 440 13.40 17.98 -4.37
C PHE A 440 14.35 17.89 -5.56
N ALA A 441 14.57 16.70 -6.11
CA ALA A 441 15.39 16.49 -7.31
C ALA A 441 14.78 17.15 -8.56
N ALA A 442 13.46 17.35 -8.60
CA ALA A 442 12.75 17.93 -9.73
C ALA A 442 12.59 19.46 -9.65
N ILE A 443 13.05 20.12 -8.57
CA ILE A 443 12.89 21.57 -8.37
C ILE A 443 13.94 22.33 -9.20
N PRO A 444 13.54 23.26 -10.07
CA PRO A 444 14.49 24.13 -10.75
C PRO A 444 15.29 25.00 -9.77
N PRO A 445 16.59 25.25 -10.03
CA PRO A 445 17.42 26.09 -9.16
C PRO A 445 16.88 27.52 -8.96
N HIS A 446 16.14 28.06 -9.93
CA HIS A 446 15.54 29.39 -9.84
C HIS A 446 14.18 29.39 -9.12
N ALA A 447 13.52 28.24 -8.98
CA ALA A 447 12.18 28.15 -8.42
C ALA A 447 12.17 28.46 -6.92
N ARG A 448 11.10 29.10 -6.45
CA ARG A 448 10.81 29.26 -5.03
C ARG A 448 10.00 28.06 -4.54
N LEU A 449 10.38 27.49 -3.39
CA LEU A 449 9.69 26.38 -2.74
C LEU A 449 9.02 26.82 -1.44
N ILE A 450 7.74 26.53 -1.30
CA ILE A 450 6.99 26.76 -0.06
C ILE A 450 6.35 25.45 0.37
N LEU A 451 6.77 24.94 1.52
CA LEU A 451 6.20 23.72 2.11
C LEU A 451 5.20 24.11 3.21
N VAL A 452 4.00 23.56 3.13
CA VAL A 452 2.91 23.83 4.08
C VAL A 452 2.42 22.51 4.69
N GLY A 453 2.26 22.46 6.01
CA GLY A 453 1.80 21.24 6.66
C GLY A 453 1.66 21.35 8.17
N ASP A 454 1.26 20.25 8.79
CA ASP A 454 1.09 20.17 10.24
C ASP A 454 2.04 19.12 10.82
N ALA A 455 3.08 19.57 11.50
CA ALA A 455 4.10 18.68 12.07
C ALA A 455 3.56 17.79 13.21
N ASP A 456 2.38 18.08 13.75
CA ASP A 456 1.75 17.31 14.83
C ASP A 456 0.72 16.28 14.30
N GLN A 457 0.39 16.31 13.01
CA GLN A 457 -0.46 15.30 12.38
C GLN A 457 0.29 13.97 12.20
N LEU A 458 -0.47 12.93 11.86
CA LEU A 458 0.09 11.63 11.49
C LEU A 458 1.18 11.79 10.43
N PRO A 459 2.37 11.19 10.63
CA PRO A 459 3.42 11.20 9.63
C PRO A 459 3.01 10.37 8.41
N SER A 460 3.82 10.45 7.35
CA SER A 460 3.66 9.68 6.12
C SER A 460 3.54 8.17 6.38
N VAL A 461 2.85 7.44 5.50
CA VAL A 461 2.79 5.97 5.60
C VAL A 461 4.16 5.34 5.33
N GLY A 462 4.87 5.83 4.31
CA GLY A 462 6.26 5.42 4.04
C GLY A 462 7.25 6.01 5.05
N PRO A 463 8.52 5.56 5.02
CA PRO A 463 9.52 5.95 6.01
C PRO A 463 9.98 7.39 5.90
N GLY A 464 10.53 7.89 7.01
CA GLY A 464 11.03 9.26 7.16
C GLY A 464 10.03 10.22 7.84
N ALA A 465 10.52 11.34 8.35
CA ALA A 465 9.71 12.38 8.98
C ALA A 465 10.00 13.75 8.36
N VAL A 466 10.00 13.82 7.02
CA VAL A 466 10.54 14.93 6.21
C VAL A 466 10.18 16.32 6.74
N LEU A 467 8.89 16.65 6.88
CA LEU A 467 8.46 17.97 7.38
C LEU A 467 9.06 18.28 8.76
N LYS A 468 9.05 17.29 9.65
CA LYS A 468 9.50 17.44 11.04
C LYS A 468 11.01 17.59 11.10
N ASP A 469 11.76 16.83 10.31
CA ASP A 469 13.23 16.90 10.28
C ASP A 469 13.72 18.20 9.65
N ILE A 470 13.04 18.68 8.60
CA ILE A 470 13.29 20.01 8.02
C ILE A 470 13.11 21.09 9.08
N ILE A 471 12.02 21.04 9.84
CA ILE A 471 11.78 22.01 10.92
C ILE A 471 12.81 21.88 12.04
N ASN A 472 13.17 20.66 12.43
CA ASN A 472 14.13 20.39 13.52
C ASN A 472 15.57 20.71 13.13
N SER A 473 15.90 20.81 11.84
CA SER A 473 17.22 21.19 11.36
C SER A 473 17.65 22.59 11.84
N GLY A 474 16.69 23.48 12.13
CA GLY A 474 16.95 24.84 12.62
C GLY A 474 17.60 25.79 11.61
N VAL A 475 17.91 25.31 10.40
CA VAL A 475 18.59 26.06 9.34
C VAL A 475 17.66 26.49 8.21
N VAL A 476 16.54 25.79 8.02
CA VAL A 476 15.49 26.19 7.08
C VAL A 476 14.58 27.23 7.74
N PRO A 477 14.25 28.35 7.07
CA PRO A 477 13.29 29.33 7.58
C PRO A 477 11.90 28.70 7.83
N VAL A 478 11.38 28.83 9.06
CA VAL A 478 10.08 28.28 9.45
C VAL A 478 9.21 29.33 10.13
N VAL A 479 7.95 29.43 9.73
CA VAL A 479 6.90 30.15 10.48
C VAL A 479 5.89 29.17 11.06
N ARG A 480 5.55 29.36 12.34
CA ARG A 480 4.53 28.56 13.04
C ARG A 480 3.26 29.37 13.25
N LEU A 481 2.13 28.86 12.76
CA LEU A 481 0.81 29.45 12.95
C LEU A 481 0.13 28.79 14.16
N ASP A 482 -0.02 29.53 15.26
CA ASP A 482 -0.54 29.00 16.53
C ASP A 482 -2.00 29.41 16.83
N HIS A 483 -2.47 30.52 16.25
CA HIS A 483 -3.82 31.02 16.49
C HIS A 483 -4.88 30.28 15.64
N VAL A 484 -5.90 29.69 16.28
CA VAL A 484 -6.96 28.89 15.62
C VAL A 484 -8.20 29.75 15.33
N PHE A 485 -8.59 29.84 14.05
CA PHE A 485 -9.73 30.61 13.54
C PHE A 485 -10.92 29.75 13.11
N ARG A 486 -10.70 28.47 12.81
CA ARG A 486 -11.73 27.56 12.23
C ARG A 486 -12.92 27.31 13.15
N GLN A 487 -12.73 27.48 14.45
CA GLN A 487 -13.73 27.21 15.47
C GLN A 487 -14.07 28.51 16.20
N SER A 488 -15.32 28.63 16.65
CA SER A 488 -15.73 29.75 17.49
C SER A 488 -14.84 29.85 18.72
N ALA A 489 -14.55 31.08 19.17
CA ALA A 489 -13.85 31.30 20.43
C ALA A 489 -14.48 30.43 21.54
N GLY A 490 -13.67 29.60 22.19
CA GLY A 490 -14.12 28.65 23.22
C GLY A 490 -14.56 27.25 22.74
N SER A 491 -14.27 26.86 21.49
CA SER A 491 -14.53 25.47 21.07
C SER A 491 -13.65 24.47 21.80
N ARG A 492 -14.28 23.45 22.37
CA ARG A 492 -13.61 22.38 23.11
C ARG A 492 -12.78 21.50 22.20
N ILE A 493 -13.12 21.40 20.91
CA ILE A 493 -12.36 20.60 19.94
C ILE A 493 -10.93 21.15 19.79
N ALA A 494 -10.76 22.47 19.61
CA ALA A 494 -9.43 23.10 19.52
C ALA A 494 -8.70 23.04 20.85
N THR A 495 -9.38 23.34 21.96
CA THR A 495 -8.79 23.24 23.30
C THR A 495 -8.24 21.84 23.55
N ASN A 496 -9.07 20.82 23.31
CA ASN A 496 -8.70 19.42 23.48
C ASN A 496 -7.61 18.95 22.51
N ALA A 497 -7.63 19.42 21.25
CA ALA A 497 -6.54 19.12 20.32
C ALA A 497 -5.19 19.66 20.83
N ARG A 498 -5.18 20.88 21.40
CA ARG A 498 -4.00 21.47 22.03
C ARG A 498 -3.58 20.68 23.28
N LEU A 499 -4.53 20.30 24.14
CA LEU A 499 -4.25 19.49 25.32
C LEU A 499 -3.61 18.14 24.94
N ILE A 500 -4.16 17.46 23.94
CA ILE A 500 -3.63 16.18 23.42
C ILE A 500 -2.23 16.34 22.87
N LYS A 501 -1.97 17.40 22.08
CA LYS A 501 -0.64 17.70 21.55
C LYS A 501 0.40 17.78 22.67
N HIS A 502 0.06 18.40 23.79
CA HIS A 502 0.94 18.50 24.98
C HIS A 502 0.87 17.30 25.93
N GLY A 503 0.18 16.22 25.57
CA GLY A 503 0.08 15.04 26.42
C GLY A 503 -0.82 15.20 27.65
N ASN A 504 -1.62 16.28 27.70
CA ASN A 504 -2.52 16.57 28.82
C ASN A 504 -3.79 15.71 28.74
N LEU A 505 -4.17 15.12 29.87
CA LEU A 505 -5.31 14.21 30.00
C LEU A 505 -6.59 14.90 30.51
N SER A 506 -6.49 16.15 30.95
CA SER A 506 -7.58 16.94 31.53
C SER A 506 -8.46 17.54 30.43
N MET A 507 -9.12 16.66 29.67
CA MET A 507 -9.97 17.02 28.54
C MET A 507 -11.25 17.74 28.99
N GLU A 508 -11.70 18.70 28.18
CA GLU A 508 -12.97 19.40 28.36
C GLU A 508 -14.10 18.68 27.61
N TYR A 509 -15.28 18.59 28.22
CA TYR A 509 -16.45 17.93 27.62
C TYR A 509 -17.62 18.90 27.54
N GLY A 510 -18.46 18.71 26.51
CA GLY A 510 -19.59 19.57 26.23
C GLY A 510 -20.33 19.15 24.96
N PRO A 511 -21.29 19.95 24.48
CA PRO A 511 -22.12 19.61 23.33
C PRO A 511 -21.35 19.50 22.00
N ASP A 512 -20.16 20.11 21.91
CA ASP A 512 -19.25 20.05 20.76
C ASP A 512 -18.14 18.99 20.91
N PHE A 513 -17.93 18.44 22.11
CA PHE A 513 -16.95 17.39 22.39
C PHE A 513 -17.46 16.41 23.46
N MET A 514 -17.89 15.22 23.04
CA MET A 514 -18.51 14.22 23.91
C MET A 514 -17.68 12.94 24.00
N PHE A 515 -17.84 12.20 25.11
CA PHE A 515 -17.21 10.90 25.33
C PHE A 515 -18.21 9.91 25.91
N PHE A 516 -18.38 8.77 25.26
CA PHE A 516 -19.20 7.65 25.69
C PHE A 516 -18.30 6.49 26.08
N ASP A 517 -18.22 6.20 27.38
CA ASP A 517 -17.37 5.13 27.90
C ASP A 517 -18.01 3.75 27.64
N SER A 518 -17.30 2.89 26.92
CA SER A 518 -17.69 1.50 26.68
C SER A 518 -16.47 0.63 26.36
N LYS A 519 -16.27 -0.41 27.15
CA LYS A 519 -15.21 -1.43 26.94
C LYS A 519 -15.65 -2.59 26.05
N ASP A 520 -16.94 -2.69 25.78
CA ASP A 520 -17.52 -3.78 25.00
C ASP A 520 -17.65 -3.33 23.54
N LEU A 521 -17.09 -4.12 22.63
CA LEU A 521 -17.05 -3.79 21.20
C LEU A 521 -18.43 -3.83 20.56
N ALA A 522 -19.28 -4.77 20.95
CA ALA A 522 -20.64 -4.88 20.41
C ALA A 522 -21.50 -3.71 20.90
N VAL A 523 -21.47 -3.41 22.20
CA VAL A 523 -22.19 -2.25 22.77
C VAL A 523 -21.68 -0.94 22.17
N SER A 524 -20.37 -0.81 21.98
CA SER A 524 -19.80 0.37 21.32
C SER A 524 -20.31 0.53 19.89
N ALA A 525 -20.42 -0.56 19.13
CA ALA A 525 -20.96 -0.53 17.77
C ALA A 525 -22.43 -0.07 17.74
N ASP A 526 -23.26 -0.54 18.67
CA ASP A 526 -24.67 -0.13 18.79
C ASP A 526 -24.81 1.37 19.14
N ILE A 527 -23.95 1.87 20.04
CA ILE A 527 -23.87 3.30 20.38
C ILE A 527 -23.46 4.11 19.15
N ILE A 528 -22.44 3.65 18.41
CA ILE A 528 -21.94 4.32 17.20
C ILE A 528 -23.03 4.40 16.13
N GLU A 529 -23.79 3.33 15.89
CA GLU A 529 -24.91 3.34 14.94
C GLU A 529 -25.95 4.41 15.28
N THR A 530 -26.36 4.43 16.55
CA THR A 530 -27.35 5.38 17.06
C THR A 530 -26.88 6.82 16.87
N LEU A 531 -25.63 7.10 17.28
CA LEU A 531 -25.03 8.42 17.13
C LEU A 531 -24.86 8.80 15.65
N TYR A 532 -24.42 7.86 14.81
CA TYR A 532 -24.17 8.12 13.39
C TYR A 532 -25.46 8.56 12.69
N ILE A 533 -26.58 7.88 12.92
CA ILE A 533 -27.87 8.28 12.34
C ILE A 533 -28.33 9.65 12.85
N GLN A 534 -28.15 9.95 14.14
CA GLN A 534 -28.47 11.28 14.68
C GLN A 534 -27.65 12.39 14.04
N GLU A 535 -26.36 12.15 13.78
CA GLU A 535 -25.48 13.13 13.15
C GLU A 535 -25.76 13.23 11.64
N VAL A 536 -26.05 12.13 10.94
CA VAL A 536 -26.46 12.12 9.53
C VAL A 536 -27.76 12.90 9.33
N GLN A 537 -28.74 12.78 10.24
CA GLN A 537 -29.98 13.58 10.18
C GLN A 537 -29.72 15.09 10.27
N LYS A 538 -28.66 15.51 10.97
CA LYS A 538 -28.30 16.93 11.14
C LYS A 538 -27.40 17.46 10.04
N PHE A 539 -26.46 16.66 9.56
CA PHE A 539 -25.36 17.12 8.70
C PHE A 539 -25.28 16.42 7.35
N GLY A 540 -26.12 15.42 7.11
CA GLY A 540 -26.05 14.53 5.95
C GLY A 540 -24.92 13.51 6.07
N VAL A 541 -24.90 12.56 5.13
CA VAL A 541 -23.88 11.50 5.04
C VAL A 541 -22.49 12.07 4.71
N ASP A 542 -22.41 13.19 3.98
CA ASP A 542 -21.14 13.86 3.69
C ASP A 542 -20.64 14.76 4.82
N GLY A 543 -21.55 15.26 5.65
CA GLY A 543 -21.19 16.04 6.83
C GLY A 543 -20.74 15.19 8.01
N THR A 544 -20.94 13.87 7.98
CA THR A 544 -20.72 12.95 9.10
C THR A 544 -19.65 11.91 8.74
N ALA A 545 -18.69 11.69 9.63
CA ALA A 545 -17.70 10.62 9.47
C ALA A 545 -17.62 9.74 10.70
N PHE A 546 -17.58 8.43 10.47
CA PHE A 546 -17.14 7.48 11.47
C PHE A 546 -15.67 7.09 11.21
N LEU A 547 -14.83 7.31 12.22
CA LEU A 547 -13.39 7.04 12.17
C LEU A 547 -13.00 6.00 13.21
N THR A 548 -12.19 5.02 12.80
CA THR A 548 -11.68 3.98 13.69
C THR A 548 -10.22 3.63 13.33
N PRO A 549 -9.34 3.29 14.29
CA PRO A 549 -7.96 2.92 13.98
C PRO A 549 -7.81 1.64 13.13
N PHE A 550 -8.77 0.71 13.20
CA PHE A 550 -8.67 -0.60 12.54
C PHE A 550 -9.64 -0.81 11.40
N ARG A 551 -9.12 -1.45 10.34
CA ARG A 551 -9.91 -1.86 9.19
C ARG A 551 -10.72 -3.14 9.42
N ARG A 552 -10.13 -4.13 10.08
CA ARG A 552 -10.69 -5.48 10.28
C ARG A 552 -10.52 -5.94 11.72
N LYS A 553 -11.13 -7.10 12.04
CA LYS A 553 -10.96 -7.91 13.27
C LYS A 553 -11.82 -7.54 14.48
N THR A 554 -12.62 -6.47 14.41
CA THR A 554 -13.51 -6.08 15.51
C THR A 554 -14.86 -5.62 14.99
N GLU A 555 -15.87 -5.64 15.84
CA GLU A 555 -17.24 -5.19 15.60
C GLU A 555 -17.31 -3.68 15.30
N THR A 556 -16.29 -2.93 15.75
CA THR A 556 -16.14 -1.48 15.53
C THR A 556 -15.06 -1.14 14.49
N SER A 557 -14.64 -2.14 13.69
CA SER A 557 -13.73 -1.96 12.57
C SER A 557 -14.43 -1.36 11.35
N VAL A 558 -13.66 -0.83 10.39
CA VAL A 558 -14.22 -0.25 9.15
C VAL A 558 -15.13 -1.25 8.44
N ASP A 559 -14.67 -2.47 8.21
CA ASP A 559 -15.42 -3.47 7.43
C ASP A 559 -16.76 -3.82 8.13
N ALA A 560 -16.75 -4.00 9.45
CA ALA A 560 -17.95 -4.29 10.23
C ALA A 560 -18.93 -3.10 10.27
N MET A 561 -18.41 -1.91 10.56
CA MET A 561 -19.25 -0.71 10.67
C MET A 561 -19.78 -0.25 9.32
N ASN A 562 -19.05 -0.44 8.22
CA ASN A 562 -19.57 -0.12 6.88
C ASN A 562 -20.85 -0.91 6.57
N ALA A 563 -20.86 -2.22 6.82
CA ALA A 563 -22.05 -3.05 6.58
C ALA A 563 -23.24 -2.61 7.46
N ARG A 564 -22.96 -2.36 8.74
CA ARG A 564 -23.92 -1.89 9.75
C ARG A 564 -24.52 -0.52 9.38
N LEU A 565 -23.68 0.45 9.08
CA LEU A 565 -24.11 1.81 8.70
C LEU A 565 -24.80 1.84 7.34
N GLN A 566 -24.37 1.03 6.37
CA GLN A 566 -25.07 0.88 5.10
C GLN A 566 -26.50 0.36 5.30
N ALA A 567 -26.70 -0.64 6.17
CA ALA A 567 -28.04 -1.17 6.45
C ALA A 567 -28.99 -0.12 7.05
N LEU A 568 -28.46 0.86 7.78
CA LEU A 568 -29.25 1.94 8.38
C LEU A 568 -29.49 3.11 7.42
N VAL A 569 -28.45 3.54 6.69
CA VAL A 569 -28.50 4.71 5.81
C VAL A 569 -29.08 4.37 4.44
N ASN A 570 -28.75 3.18 3.92
CA ASN A 570 -29.13 2.72 2.60
C ASN A 570 -29.62 1.25 2.65
N PRO A 571 -30.77 0.98 3.32
CA PRO A 571 -31.28 -0.38 3.50
C PRO A 571 -31.58 -1.07 2.17
N SER A 572 -31.56 -2.41 2.20
CA SER A 572 -32.05 -3.24 1.11
C SER A 572 -33.56 -3.05 0.95
N ALA A 573 -34.03 -2.94 -0.29
CA ALA A 573 -35.44 -2.82 -0.61
C ALA A 573 -35.78 -3.67 -1.84
N PRO A 574 -37.01 -4.22 -1.94
CA PRO A 574 -37.43 -4.93 -3.14
C PRO A 574 -37.29 -4.06 -4.39
N GLY A 575 -36.63 -4.59 -5.43
CA GLY A 575 -36.42 -3.88 -6.70
C GLY A 575 -35.25 -2.89 -6.72
N LYS A 576 -34.54 -2.71 -5.59
CA LYS A 576 -33.31 -1.91 -5.56
C LYS A 576 -32.15 -2.71 -6.15
N ALA A 577 -31.49 -2.15 -7.15
CA ALA A 577 -30.37 -2.82 -7.81
C ALA A 577 -29.17 -2.97 -6.85
N GLU A 578 -28.54 -4.15 -6.89
CA GLU A 578 -27.38 -4.52 -6.07
C GLU A 578 -26.32 -5.23 -6.91
N ALA A 579 -25.06 -5.10 -6.49
CA ALA A 579 -23.90 -5.78 -7.07
C ALA A 579 -23.05 -6.41 -5.97
N VAL A 580 -22.42 -7.55 -6.24
CA VAL A 580 -21.62 -8.29 -5.25
C VAL A 580 -20.17 -8.47 -5.69
N SER A 581 -19.24 -8.10 -4.81
CA SER A 581 -17.82 -8.35 -4.98
C SER A 581 -17.23 -9.00 -3.72
N GLY A 582 -17.02 -10.32 -3.77
CA GLY A 582 -16.57 -11.09 -2.62
C GLY A 582 -17.61 -11.08 -1.49
N GLN A 583 -17.27 -10.48 -0.35
CA GLN A 583 -18.17 -10.30 0.79
C GLN A 583 -18.89 -8.94 0.80
N LEU A 584 -18.51 -8.01 -0.09
CA LEU A 584 -19.10 -6.68 -0.16
C LEU A 584 -20.31 -6.70 -1.08
N ARG A 585 -21.37 -6.02 -0.64
CA ARG A 585 -22.60 -5.81 -1.38
C ARG A 585 -22.79 -4.32 -1.58
N PHE A 586 -22.81 -3.90 -2.83
CA PHE A 586 -23.04 -2.52 -3.25
C PHE A 586 -24.49 -2.34 -3.67
N ARG A 587 -25.08 -1.21 -3.34
CA ARG A 587 -26.47 -0.84 -3.64
C ARG A 587 -26.51 0.50 -4.36
N LEU A 588 -27.52 0.66 -5.20
CA LEU A 588 -27.82 1.97 -5.78
C LEU A 588 -27.91 3.05 -4.68
N GLY A 589 -27.20 4.16 -4.86
CA GLY A 589 -27.11 5.26 -3.90
C GLY A 589 -26.07 5.08 -2.79
N ASP A 590 -25.30 3.98 -2.76
CA ASP A 590 -24.26 3.82 -1.76
C ASP A 590 -23.15 4.86 -1.91
N LYS A 591 -22.67 5.32 -0.76
CA LYS A 591 -21.40 6.05 -0.66
C LYS A 591 -20.26 5.04 -0.72
N VAL A 592 -19.35 5.22 -1.67
CA VAL A 592 -18.21 4.34 -1.91
C VAL A 592 -16.89 5.10 -1.88
N MET A 593 -15.80 4.40 -1.63
CA MET A 593 -14.44 4.93 -1.62
C MET A 593 -13.55 4.10 -2.55
N GLN A 594 -12.81 4.79 -3.42
CA GLN A 594 -11.77 4.18 -4.25
C GLN A 594 -10.59 3.76 -3.36
N ILE A 595 -10.11 2.52 -3.50
CA ILE A 595 -8.97 2.00 -2.70
C ILE A 595 -7.69 1.76 -3.50
N LYS A 596 -7.73 1.95 -4.83
CA LYS A 596 -6.56 1.89 -5.71
C LYS A 596 -6.69 2.96 -6.80
N ASN A 597 -5.60 3.61 -7.21
CA ASN A 597 -5.65 4.56 -8.32
C ASN A 597 -6.15 3.85 -9.59
N TYR A 598 -7.13 4.45 -10.28
CA TYR A 598 -7.72 3.92 -11.50
C TYR A 598 -8.18 5.07 -12.41
N GLU A 599 -7.61 5.15 -13.61
CA GLU A 599 -7.84 6.22 -14.58
C GLU A 599 -7.75 7.63 -13.94
N GLN A 600 -8.85 8.40 -13.93
CA GLN A 600 -8.93 9.75 -13.34
C GLN A 600 -9.28 9.79 -11.84
N VAL A 601 -9.46 8.64 -11.19
CA VAL A 601 -9.86 8.53 -9.78
C VAL A 601 -8.72 8.00 -8.93
N ASN A 602 -8.47 8.65 -7.80
CA ASN A 602 -7.35 8.32 -6.91
C ASN A 602 -7.82 7.51 -5.70
N ASN A 603 -6.89 6.76 -5.10
CA ASN A 603 -7.10 6.12 -3.81
C ASN A 603 -7.50 7.15 -2.75
N GLY A 604 -8.62 6.91 -2.07
CA GLY A 604 -9.24 7.80 -1.09
C GLY A 604 -10.34 8.69 -1.66
N ASP A 605 -10.51 8.76 -2.98
CA ASP A 605 -11.64 9.48 -3.59
C ASP A 605 -12.96 8.82 -3.20
N VAL A 606 -13.96 9.65 -2.90
CA VAL A 606 -15.28 9.22 -2.44
C VAL A 606 -16.30 9.59 -3.50
N GLY A 607 -17.23 8.68 -3.78
CA GLY A 607 -18.28 8.87 -4.77
C GLY A 607 -19.58 8.16 -4.37
N TYR A 608 -20.58 8.29 -5.24
CA TYR A 608 -21.89 7.68 -5.05
C TYR A 608 -22.26 6.79 -6.24
N ILE A 609 -22.84 5.63 -5.95
CA ILE A 609 -23.34 4.74 -6.99
C ILE A 609 -24.61 5.35 -7.60
N THR A 610 -24.54 5.71 -8.88
CA THR A 610 -25.64 6.33 -9.64
C THR A 610 -26.43 5.32 -10.47
N SER A 611 -25.82 4.18 -10.82
CA SER A 611 -26.48 3.13 -11.60
C SER A 611 -25.84 1.76 -11.34
N ILE A 612 -26.67 0.72 -11.33
CA ILE A 612 -26.24 -0.68 -11.34
C ILE A 612 -27.07 -1.40 -12.40
N THR A 613 -26.40 -2.01 -13.38
CA THR A 613 -27.05 -2.71 -14.50
C THR A 613 -26.50 -4.11 -14.66
N GLY A 614 -27.35 -5.07 -15.03
CA GLY A 614 -26.98 -6.48 -15.20
C GLY A 614 -27.35 -7.34 -13.99
N PRO A 615 -27.14 -8.67 -14.07
CA PRO A 615 -27.39 -9.57 -12.95
C PRO A 615 -26.33 -9.37 -11.85
N GLU A 616 -26.69 -9.66 -10.60
CA GLU A 616 -25.90 -9.34 -9.39
C GLU A 616 -24.40 -9.76 -9.44
N ASN A 617 -24.09 -10.87 -10.11
CA ASN A 617 -22.73 -11.43 -10.22
C ASN A 617 -21.98 -11.01 -11.50
N GLU A 618 -22.61 -10.25 -12.39
CA GLU A 618 -22.00 -9.70 -13.62
C GLU A 618 -22.43 -8.23 -13.80
N ALA A 619 -22.69 -7.55 -12.69
CA ALA A 619 -23.19 -6.18 -12.71
C ALA A 619 -22.11 -5.20 -13.13
N THR A 620 -22.51 -4.22 -13.95
CA THR A 620 -21.76 -3.02 -14.23
C THR A 620 -22.26 -1.91 -13.31
N VAL A 621 -21.34 -1.25 -12.60
CA VAL A 621 -21.65 -0.21 -11.61
C VAL A 621 -21.13 1.13 -12.10
N GLU A 622 -21.99 2.13 -12.12
CA GLU A 622 -21.63 3.52 -12.42
C GLU A 622 -21.53 4.34 -11.12
N ILE A 623 -20.43 5.09 -10.98
CA ILE A 623 -20.12 5.88 -9.78
C ILE A 623 -19.80 7.30 -10.20
N ASP A 624 -20.43 8.27 -9.53
CA ASP A 624 -20.10 9.68 -9.63
C ASP A 624 -19.17 10.08 -8.47
N PHE A 625 -17.94 10.47 -8.80
CA PHE A 625 -16.93 10.97 -7.85
C PHE A 625 -16.93 12.52 -7.75
N GLY A 626 -17.94 13.19 -8.31
CA GLY A 626 -18.06 14.64 -8.37
C GLY A 626 -17.19 15.27 -9.47
N ASP A 627 -17.46 16.54 -9.75
CA ASP A 627 -16.78 17.35 -10.78
C ASP A 627 -16.81 16.71 -12.19
N GLY A 628 -17.90 16.02 -12.53
CA GLY A 628 -18.07 15.34 -13.82
C GLY A 628 -17.26 14.05 -13.98
N ARG A 629 -16.63 13.56 -12.90
CA ARG A 629 -15.85 12.32 -12.90
C ARG A 629 -16.75 11.11 -12.67
N ILE A 630 -17.42 10.68 -13.74
CA ILE A 630 -18.26 9.48 -13.74
C ILE A 630 -17.43 8.28 -14.24
N MET A 631 -17.44 7.19 -13.48
CA MET A 631 -16.71 5.97 -13.76
C MET A 631 -17.63 4.76 -13.87
N LYS A 632 -17.32 3.87 -14.81
CA LYS A 632 -17.98 2.56 -14.92
C LYS A 632 -17.01 1.47 -14.51
N TYR A 633 -17.48 0.57 -13.67
CA TYR A 633 -16.74 -0.58 -13.17
C TYR A 633 -17.46 -1.87 -13.54
N GLU A 634 -16.72 -2.80 -14.14
CA GLU A 634 -17.15 -4.18 -14.29
C GLU A 634 -16.97 -4.97 -12.99
N ASN A 635 -17.63 -6.12 -12.87
CA ASN A 635 -17.64 -6.88 -11.60
C ASN A 635 -16.25 -7.25 -11.06
N ASP A 636 -15.30 -7.60 -11.94
CA ASP A 636 -13.91 -7.92 -11.57
C ASP A 636 -13.10 -6.70 -11.12
N GLN A 637 -13.58 -5.51 -11.44
CA GLN A 637 -12.99 -4.22 -11.07
C GLN A 637 -13.53 -3.70 -9.73
N LEU A 638 -14.70 -4.17 -9.26
CA LEU A 638 -15.31 -3.75 -7.99
C LEU A 638 -14.41 -4.01 -6.76
N ARG A 639 -13.44 -4.91 -6.86
CA ARG A 639 -12.39 -5.11 -5.85
C ARG A 639 -11.51 -3.88 -5.59
N MET A 640 -11.58 -2.85 -6.44
CA MET A 640 -10.90 -1.57 -6.27
C MET A 640 -11.72 -0.56 -5.46
N LEU A 641 -12.92 -0.95 -5.00
CA LEU A 641 -13.85 -0.12 -4.26
C LEU A 641 -14.09 -0.70 -2.86
N ASP A 642 -14.50 0.18 -1.95
CA ASP A 642 -14.98 -0.13 -0.63
C ASP A 642 -16.20 0.75 -0.30
N LEU A 643 -16.95 0.41 0.74
CA LEU A 643 -18.00 1.30 1.25
C LEU A 643 -17.35 2.52 1.96
N GLY A 644 -18.01 3.67 1.87
CA GLY A 644 -17.50 4.97 2.30
C GLY A 644 -18.18 5.56 3.55
N TYR A 645 -18.93 4.77 4.33
CA TYR A 645 -19.61 5.23 5.55
C TYR A 645 -18.67 5.27 6.77
N ALA A 646 -17.75 4.31 6.84
CA ALA A 646 -16.70 4.18 7.83
C ALA A 646 -15.34 4.31 7.15
N SER A 647 -14.36 4.90 7.84
CA SER A 647 -12.98 4.95 7.34
C SER A 647 -11.96 4.86 8.46
N THR A 648 -10.73 4.49 8.10
CA THR A 648 -9.61 4.57 9.02
C THR A 648 -9.16 6.02 9.19
N VAL A 649 -8.57 6.36 10.34
CA VAL A 649 -8.01 7.71 10.57
C VAL A 649 -6.97 8.11 9.51
N HIS A 650 -6.11 7.19 9.07
CA HIS A 650 -5.12 7.46 8.01
C HIS A 650 -5.80 7.91 6.70
N LYS A 651 -6.84 7.19 6.28
CA LYS A 651 -7.59 7.50 5.05
C LYS A 651 -8.43 8.77 5.14
N SER A 652 -8.64 9.34 6.32
CA SER A 652 -9.33 10.63 6.49
C SER A 652 -8.36 11.82 6.56
N GLN A 653 -7.05 11.59 6.44
CA GLN A 653 -6.07 12.68 6.27
C GLN A 653 -6.40 13.51 5.04
N GLY A 654 -6.22 14.82 5.14
CA GLY A 654 -6.68 15.74 4.11
C GLY A 654 -8.20 15.94 4.08
N ALA A 655 -9.04 15.11 4.75
CA ALA A 655 -10.51 15.27 4.84
C ALA A 655 -10.94 16.15 6.02
N GLN A 656 -12.20 16.60 6.04
CA GLN A 656 -12.83 17.43 7.09
C GLN A 656 -14.34 17.19 7.04
N TYR A 657 -14.97 17.11 8.21
CA TYR A 657 -16.38 16.79 8.37
C TYR A 657 -17.03 17.75 9.38
N LYS A 658 -18.34 17.95 9.27
CA LYS A 658 -19.08 18.75 10.26
C LYS A 658 -19.12 18.02 11.60
N SER A 659 -19.37 16.72 11.57
CA SER A 659 -19.39 15.84 12.74
C SER A 659 -18.52 14.61 12.55
N VAL A 660 -17.76 14.25 13.59
CA VAL A 660 -16.91 13.06 13.60
C VAL A 660 -17.23 12.21 14.82
N ILE A 661 -17.44 10.92 14.58
CA ILE A 661 -17.54 9.89 15.61
C ILE A 661 -16.25 9.07 15.56
N LEU A 662 -15.50 9.06 16.66
CA LEU A 662 -14.22 8.38 16.77
C LEU A 662 -14.31 7.20 17.73
N ASN A 663 -13.91 6.01 17.29
CA ASN A 663 -13.83 4.83 18.14
C ASN A 663 -12.42 4.60 18.70
N LEU A 664 -12.27 4.44 20.03
CA LEU A 664 -11.00 4.16 20.69
C LEU A 664 -11.14 3.06 21.75
N GLN A 665 -10.51 1.90 21.51
CA GLN A 665 -10.58 0.73 22.39
C GLN A 665 -9.17 0.28 22.78
N CYS A 666 -8.99 -0.35 23.94
CA CYS A 666 -7.70 -0.93 24.34
C CYS A 666 -7.29 -2.06 23.39
N ALA A 667 -8.25 -2.73 22.74
CA ALA A 667 -8.02 -3.66 21.64
C ALA A 667 -7.19 -3.05 20.50
N HIS A 668 -7.20 -1.72 20.35
CA HIS A 668 -6.43 -0.99 19.33
C HIS A 668 -4.99 -0.71 19.73
N ALA A 669 -4.46 -1.35 20.77
CA ALA A 669 -3.18 -1.09 21.41
C ALA A 669 -2.02 -0.66 20.48
N ILE A 670 -1.88 -1.32 19.32
CA ILE A 670 -0.83 -1.06 18.33
C ILE A 670 -0.96 0.33 17.69
N MET A 671 -2.20 0.78 17.46
CA MET A 671 -2.55 2.05 16.81
C MET A 671 -2.96 3.15 17.80
N LEU A 672 -2.86 2.92 19.11
CA LEU A 672 -3.13 3.96 20.11
C LEU A 672 -1.92 4.88 20.23
N MET A 673 -1.83 5.86 19.32
CA MET A 673 -0.77 6.87 19.27
C MET A 673 -1.36 8.29 19.34
N ARG A 674 -0.60 9.24 19.90
CA ARG A 674 -1.04 10.63 20.06
C ARG A 674 -1.43 11.25 18.72
N ALA A 675 -0.58 11.06 17.70
CA ALA A 675 -0.82 11.59 16.36
C ALA A 675 -2.11 11.07 15.71
N ILE A 676 -2.49 9.80 15.96
CA ILE A 676 -3.75 9.22 15.44
C ILE A 676 -4.94 9.95 16.05
N VAL A 677 -4.95 10.10 17.38
CA VAL A 677 -6.05 10.78 18.07
C VAL A 677 -6.11 12.26 17.68
N TYR A 678 -4.97 12.95 17.64
CA TYR A 678 -4.88 14.34 17.21
C TYR A 678 -5.42 14.53 15.79
N THR A 679 -5.00 13.68 14.86
CA THR A 679 -5.46 13.74 13.45
C THR A 679 -6.96 13.49 13.35
N ALA A 680 -7.49 12.49 14.06
CA ALA A 680 -8.92 12.16 14.04
C ALA A 680 -9.80 13.31 14.58
N ILE A 681 -9.42 13.88 15.74
CA ILE A 681 -10.16 14.97 16.38
C ILE A 681 -10.21 16.20 15.48
N THR A 682 -9.09 16.49 14.82
CA THR A 682 -8.98 17.68 13.99
C THR A 682 -9.68 17.57 12.64
N ARG A 683 -10.24 16.40 12.31
CA ARG A 683 -11.16 16.26 11.17
C ARG A 683 -12.53 16.88 11.45
N ALA A 684 -12.90 17.08 12.73
CA ALA A 684 -14.18 17.64 13.13
C ALA A 684 -14.21 19.17 13.07
N ARG A 685 -15.26 19.74 12.46
CA ARG A 685 -15.48 21.19 12.43
C ARG A 685 -16.42 21.69 13.53
N LEU A 686 -17.51 20.96 13.81
CA LEU A 686 -18.57 21.42 14.72
C LEU A 686 -18.78 20.48 15.91
N ARG A 687 -18.77 19.16 15.69
CA ARG A 687 -19.02 18.16 16.73
C ARG A 687 -18.02 17.01 16.65
N LEU A 688 -17.52 16.58 17.80
CA LEU A 688 -16.76 15.36 17.95
C LEU A 688 -17.37 14.51 19.06
N THR A 689 -17.58 13.22 18.77
CA THR A 689 -17.97 12.23 19.76
C THR A 689 -16.96 11.10 19.78
N ILE A 690 -16.40 10.79 20.95
CA ILE A 690 -15.54 9.61 21.13
C ILE A 690 -16.37 8.50 21.77
N VAL A 691 -16.31 7.29 21.22
CA VAL A 691 -16.92 6.09 21.79
C VAL A 691 -15.82 5.08 22.09
N GLY A 692 -15.78 4.57 23.32
CA GLY A 692 -14.88 3.49 23.70
C GLY A 692 -14.28 3.69 25.08
N GLU A 693 -13.03 3.27 25.31
CA GLU A 693 -12.46 3.24 26.65
C GLU A 693 -11.66 4.51 26.97
N ARG A 694 -11.92 5.14 28.12
CA ARG A 694 -11.09 6.27 28.59
C ARG A 694 -9.62 5.87 28.74
N LYS A 695 -9.35 4.62 29.14
CA LYS A 695 -8.00 4.05 29.22
C LYS A 695 -7.29 4.04 27.86
N ALA A 696 -8.01 3.74 26.78
CA ALA A 696 -7.46 3.74 25.42
C ALA A 696 -7.06 5.15 24.99
N LEU A 697 -7.91 6.14 25.26
CA LEU A 697 -7.61 7.56 25.01
C LEU A 697 -6.36 8.01 25.78
N CYS A 698 -6.29 7.74 27.09
CA CYS A 698 -5.12 8.11 27.90
C CYS A 698 -3.84 7.43 27.41
N ARG A 699 -3.91 6.14 27.04
CA ARG A 699 -2.77 5.41 26.48
C ARG A 699 -2.30 6.02 25.17
N ALA A 700 -3.22 6.40 24.28
CA ALA A 700 -2.90 7.03 23.02
C ALA A 700 -2.22 8.40 23.22
N ILE A 701 -2.76 9.26 24.08
CA ILE A 701 -2.20 10.60 24.37
C ILE A 701 -0.76 10.50 24.91
N ARG A 702 -0.46 9.49 25.72
CA ARG A 702 0.90 9.26 26.26
C ARG A 702 1.88 8.66 25.24
N ASN A 703 1.39 8.01 24.20
CA ASN A 703 2.23 7.29 23.25
C ASN A 703 2.70 8.20 22.10
N THR A 704 3.97 8.61 22.18
CA THR A 704 4.68 9.43 21.18
C THR A 704 5.56 8.60 20.24
N LYS A 705 5.34 7.28 20.09
CA LYS A 705 6.18 6.47 19.18
C LYS A 705 6.14 6.94 17.73
N ALA A 706 5.00 7.43 17.25
CA ALA A 706 4.89 8.01 15.90
C ALA A 706 5.84 9.21 15.68
N ASP A 707 6.21 9.90 16.76
CA ASP A 707 7.12 11.04 16.74
C ASP A 707 8.60 10.66 16.70
N GLN A 708 8.93 9.38 16.93
CA GLN A 708 10.28 8.85 17.12
C GLN A 708 10.69 7.98 15.92
N ARG A 709 10.65 8.56 14.71
CA ARG A 709 11.20 7.88 13.52
C ARG A 709 12.73 7.95 13.55
N GLY A 710 13.42 6.85 13.26
CA GLY A 710 14.86 6.85 13.05
C GLY A 710 15.20 7.51 11.72
N THR A 711 15.81 8.69 11.77
CA THR A 711 16.23 9.50 10.61
C THR A 711 17.38 10.39 11.06
N ARG A 712 18.25 10.78 10.13
CA ARG A 712 19.33 11.76 10.35
C ARG A 712 19.21 12.93 9.38
N LEU A 713 18.06 13.14 8.75
CA LEU A 713 17.85 14.17 7.76
C LEU A 713 18.16 15.57 8.33
N ALA A 714 17.68 15.88 9.54
CA ALA A 714 17.96 17.16 10.20
C ALA A 714 19.47 17.42 10.37
N GLN A 715 20.23 16.41 10.81
CA GLN A 715 21.67 16.49 10.97
C GLN A 715 22.38 16.62 9.61
N ARG A 716 22.00 15.81 8.63
CA ARG A 716 22.59 15.86 7.29
C ARG A 716 22.36 17.22 6.62
N ILE A 717 21.19 17.84 6.80
CA ILE A 717 20.95 19.20 6.29
C ILE A 717 21.93 20.19 6.92
N GLN A 718 22.19 20.09 8.23
CA GLN A 718 23.18 20.93 8.92
C GLN A 718 24.59 20.69 8.36
N ASP A 719 25.01 19.43 8.24
CA ASP A 719 26.33 19.04 7.71
C ASP A 719 26.59 19.54 6.28
N PHE A 720 25.56 19.65 5.43
CA PHE A 720 25.69 20.21 4.08
C PHE A 720 25.72 21.75 4.05
N ILE A 721 25.21 22.39 5.09
CA ILE A 721 25.14 23.85 5.19
C ILE A 721 26.41 24.43 5.80
N GLU A 722 26.88 23.82 6.89
CA GLU A 722 28.24 24.03 7.44
C GLU A 722 29.32 23.80 6.38
#